data_AF-A0A2G6N7K7-F1
#
_entry.id   AF-A0A2G6N7K7-F1
#
_cell.length_a   1.000
_cell.length_b   1.000
_cell.length_c   1.000
_cell.angle_alpha   90.00
_cell.angle_beta   90.00
_cell.angle_gamma   90.00
#
_symmetry.space_group_name_H-M   'P 1'
#
loop_
_entity.id
_entity.type
_entity.pdbx_description
1 polymer ?
#
loop_
_entity_poly.entity_id
_entity_poly.type
_entity_poly.pdbx_seq_one_letter_code
_entity_poly.pdbx_strand_id
1 'polypeptide(L)'
;MPLDTATRNQLRQFGRTITLFFNRSMMYQPDHPFVQQSIDMFIDGAEELLKKISPLVFILNREEFFVDEEPLDSRLNVGRLVTLFKTNGIHSISVEPGFERRDVKVLLEVFAKISKYGSADGIKKAIFSRGVTALKINHVRYKKVTEDDEVISRDALKDLTPQMLAAEDEAKTRKMFMDTLLESVLTEEFAKTLNIETLMANPGTVSQNMIQADLAGGGGGGTNGGSSGGSGGAGTGGGVGDGSNGGPGGGGTGPGRAGEGGGGPGNLLFQQIEVMRIEVEKHMQGRGEVDLSDLAGAVFDMKKQLLEGIEAQKALGVAYENEAAILENANELTDQVLVQLVKDEYQQGKITPARMAQILRRLVPESDDLKRLLPKIKTALLEEGMSHTQYLELVQELSKELQSEGLANILQESGEEIGVDGDQLIAEFKKNPEQAAQLIYLASEIRKGTGDEDMLADLLAGYVEQIGGQMALEEAESDDPAHLKQVVGDLQSNLVSQLGKMDMDEGIIQKLENRLNARMEAVLDQMRAEWLKTAGSQSGDGDSGGYKKNLSVLQTLEQSVAEHDELGVILKIVREKVESGEIDENDYKRIQDEISQQKQLIKEKEANRVMPTGVVKAAGMAFILEKEIARANRYKYDFSTLAFSIIHIKPKLKVPAGAVNSEAIMEAVLAVLAEAFREVDIVGQLGKNTIVALLPMIGRENSKKALNRIMSVLQSDPINVNGIPIDFRFAGIAITFDGQHTPDVKSFIRVMSSRLQDMSSRLKNIQAFM
;
A
#
# COMPACT_ATOMS: atom_id res chain seq x y z
N MET A 1 -2.75 -35.43 2.55
CA MET A 1 -1.82 -36.58 2.70
C MET A 1 -0.89 -36.58 1.49
N PRO A 2 0.42 -36.78 1.64
CA PRO A 2 1.31 -36.90 0.48
C PRO A 2 0.97 -38.17 -0.33
N LEU A 3 0.90 -38.04 -1.66
CA LEU A 3 0.61 -39.15 -2.58
C LEU A 3 1.69 -40.23 -2.49
N ASP A 4 1.28 -41.49 -2.38
CA ASP A 4 2.19 -42.63 -2.35
C ASP A 4 2.94 -42.77 -3.69
N THR A 5 4.13 -43.35 -3.65
CA THR A 5 5.02 -43.44 -4.82
C THR A 5 4.38 -44.20 -5.98
N ALA A 6 3.49 -45.16 -5.72
CA ALA A 6 2.78 -45.88 -6.76
C ALA A 6 1.76 -44.98 -7.49
N THR A 7 0.97 -44.19 -6.76
CA THR A 7 0.01 -43.25 -7.37
C THR A 7 0.71 -42.13 -8.14
N ARG A 8 1.86 -41.62 -7.66
CA ARG A 8 2.68 -40.66 -8.42
C ARG A 8 3.19 -41.24 -9.75
N ASN A 9 3.62 -42.50 -9.76
CA ASN A 9 4.02 -43.17 -11.00
C ASN A 9 2.82 -43.37 -11.96
N GLN A 10 1.63 -43.67 -11.44
CA GLN A 10 0.40 -43.78 -12.24
C GLN A 10 0.01 -42.43 -12.84
N LEU A 11 0.08 -41.32 -12.09
CA LEU A 11 -0.17 -39.96 -12.59
C LEU A 11 0.81 -39.57 -13.72
N ARG A 12 2.10 -39.90 -13.59
CA ARG A 12 3.10 -39.66 -14.66
C ARG A 12 2.81 -40.47 -15.92
N GLN A 13 2.42 -41.74 -15.77
CA GLN A 13 2.06 -42.59 -16.89
C GLN A 13 0.76 -42.11 -17.57
N PHE A 14 -0.20 -41.65 -16.78
CA PHE A 14 -1.42 -41.03 -17.30
C PHE A 14 -1.12 -39.72 -18.03
N GLY A 15 -0.19 -38.91 -17.52
CA GLY A 15 0.33 -37.73 -18.21
C GLY A 15 0.80 -38.04 -19.64
N ARG A 16 1.63 -39.08 -19.82
CA ARG A 16 2.05 -39.52 -21.16
C ARG A 16 0.86 -39.91 -22.04
N THR A 17 -0.12 -40.57 -21.45
CA THR A 17 -1.31 -41.08 -22.15
C THR A 17 -2.22 -39.95 -22.61
N ILE A 18 -2.51 -38.97 -21.75
CA ILE A 18 -3.35 -37.81 -22.08
C ILE A 18 -2.67 -36.90 -23.11
N THR A 19 -1.34 -36.70 -23.03
CA THR A 19 -0.60 -35.96 -24.06
C THR A 19 -0.63 -36.68 -25.41
N LEU A 20 -0.43 -38.00 -25.43
CA LEU A 20 -0.50 -38.80 -26.65
C LEU A 20 -1.91 -38.75 -27.27
N PHE A 21 -2.95 -38.83 -26.43
CA PHE A 21 -4.35 -38.71 -26.83
C PHE A 21 -4.62 -37.38 -27.56
N PHE A 22 -4.30 -36.24 -26.93
CA PHE A 22 -4.52 -34.93 -27.53
C PHE A 22 -3.67 -34.72 -28.81
N ASN A 23 -2.42 -35.16 -28.81
CA ASN A 23 -1.57 -35.01 -29.99
C ASN A 23 -2.09 -35.82 -31.18
N ARG A 24 -2.55 -37.06 -30.95
CA ARG A 24 -3.14 -37.89 -32.01
C ARG A 24 -4.47 -37.34 -32.49
N SER A 25 -5.32 -36.84 -31.59
CA SER A 25 -6.62 -36.26 -31.95
C SER A 25 -6.50 -34.95 -32.73
N MET A 26 -5.38 -34.24 -32.61
CA MET A 26 -5.08 -33.07 -33.46
C MET A 26 -4.50 -33.43 -34.83
N MET A 27 -3.96 -34.64 -35.00
CA MET A 27 -3.34 -35.09 -36.25
C MET A 27 -4.28 -35.93 -37.13
N TYR A 28 -5.18 -36.70 -36.51
CA TYR A 28 -6.05 -37.64 -37.20
C TYR A 28 -7.51 -37.44 -36.80
N GLN A 29 -8.44 -37.87 -37.67
CA GLN A 29 -9.87 -37.83 -37.37
C GLN A 29 -10.24 -38.77 -36.21
N PRO A 30 -11.31 -38.49 -35.45
CA PRO A 30 -11.72 -39.30 -34.29
C PRO A 30 -11.87 -40.80 -34.58
N ASP A 31 -12.28 -41.19 -35.78
CA ASP A 31 -12.49 -42.60 -36.16
C ASP A 31 -11.20 -43.34 -36.59
N HIS A 32 -10.05 -42.65 -36.61
CA HIS A 32 -8.78 -43.27 -36.99
C HIS A 32 -8.33 -44.32 -35.92
N PRO A 33 -7.83 -45.51 -36.32
CA PRO A 33 -7.45 -46.56 -35.38
C PRO A 33 -6.50 -46.12 -34.25
N PHE A 34 -5.51 -45.27 -34.57
CA PHE A 34 -4.59 -44.73 -33.56
C PHE A 34 -5.24 -43.74 -32.56
N VAL A 35 -6.31 -43.03 -32.98
CA VAL A 35 -7.07 -42.14 -32.09
C VAL A 35 -7.97 -42.97 -31.20
N GLN A 36 -8.67 -43.96 -31.76
CA GLN A 36 -9.46 -44.92 -30.99
C GLN A 36 -8.61 -45.64 -29.93
N GLN A 37 -7.43 -46.14 -30.31
CA GLN A 37 -6.50 -46.74 -29.35
C GLN A 37 -6.09 -45.77 -28.23
N SER A 38 -5.86 -44.49 -28.54
CA SER A 38 -5.51 -43.51 -27.51
C SER A 38 -6.70 -43.11 -26.63
N ILE A 39 -7.93 -43.16 -27.15
CA ILE A 39 -9.16 -42.99 -26.38
C ILE A 39 -9.27 -44.14 -25.36
N ASP A 40 -9.03 -45.38 -25.79
CA ASP A 40 -9.07 -46.57 -24.91
C ASP A 40 -8.10 -46.39 -23.74
N MET A 41 -6.83 -46.10 -24.06
CA MET A 41 -5.79 -45.90 -23.05
C MET A 41 -6.09 -44.74 -22.09
N PHE A 42 -6.69 -43.65 -22.60
CA PHE A 42 -7.07 -42.49 -21.78
C PHE A 42 -8.20 -42.84 -20.81
N ILE A 43 -9.23 -43.56 -21.25
CA ILE A 43 -10.34 -43.99 -20.40
C ILE A 43 -9.83 -44.98 -19.33
N ASP A 44 -9.12 -46.02 -19.74
CA ASP A 44 -8.61 -47.04 -18.81
C ASP A 44 -7.71 -46.40 -17.72
N GLY A 45 -6.83 -45.49 -18.13
CA GLY A 45 -5.95 -44.76 -17.21
C GLY A 45 -6.70 -43.79 -16.30
N ALA A 46 -7.76 -43.13 -16.80
CA ALA A 46 -8.57 -42.22 -16.01
C ALA A 46 -9.42 -43.00 -15.00
N GLU A 47 -10.05 -44.10 -15.40
CA GLU A 47 -10.85 -44.96 -14.51
C GLU A 47 -10.04 -45.53 -13.35
N GLU A 48 -8.79 -45.96 -13.59
CA GLU A 48 -7.93 -46.47 -12.53
C GLU A 48 -7.55 -45.37 -11.53
N LEU A 49 -7.21 -44.18 -12.02
CA LEU A 49 -6.82 -43.03 -11.18
C LEU A 49 -8.01 -42.42 -10.43
N LEU A 50 -9.20 -42.36 -11.04
CA LEU A 50 -10.41 -41.80 -10.45
C LEU A 50 -10.89 -42.56 -9.20
N LYS A 51 -10.51 -43.84 -9.06
CA LYS A 51 -10.72 -44.62 -7.83
C LYS A 51 -9.95 -44.06 -6.62
N LYS A 52 -8.87 -43.32 -6.87
CA LYS A 52 -7.98 -42.76 -5.85
C LYS A 52 -8.07 -41.23 -5.77
N ILE A 53 -8.20 -40.57 -6.91
CA ILE A 53 -8.14 -39.12 -7.07
C ILE A 53 -9.34 -38.67 -7.90
N SER A 54 -10.30 -38.02 -7.24
CA SER A 54 -11.49 -37.44 -7.86
C SER A 54 -11.71 -36.00 -7.36
N PRO A 55 -11.92 -35.01 -8.26
CA PRO A 55 -11.75 -35.12 -9.71
C PRO A 55 -10.27 -35.32 -10.09
N LEU A 56 -10.02 -35.96 -11.24
CA LEU A 56 -8.68 -36.02 -11.84
C LEU A 56 -8.50 -34.78 -12.71
N VAL A 57 -7.55 -33.90 -12.36
CA VAL A 57 -7.41 -32.58 -12.98
C VAL A 57 -6.19 -32.54 -13.87
N PHE A 58 -6.37 -32.16 -15.13
CA PHE A 58 -5.29 -31.82 -16.04
C PHE A 58 -5.20 -30.30 -16.17
N ILE A 59 -4.10 -29.69 -15.72
CA ILE A 59 -3.99 -28.24 -15.58
C ILE A 59 -2.73 -27.69 -16.25
N LEU A 60 -2.86 -26.53 -16.90
CA LEU A 60 -1.75 -25.75 -17.45
C LEU A 60 -1.36 -24.67 -16.45
N ASN A 61 -0.10 -24.68 -15.99
CA ASN A 61 0.45 -23.66 -15.11
C ASN A 61 1.87 -23.27 -15.59
N ARG A 62 2.09 -21.98 -15.85
CA ARG A 62 3.39 -21.44 -16.33
C ARG A 62 3.98 -22.22 -17.52
N GLU A 63 3.14 -22.54 -18.50
CA GLU A 63 3.50 -23.31 -19.71
C GLU A 63 3.86 -24.79 -19.49
N GLU A 64 3.82 -25.26 -18.25
CA GLU A 64 3.97 -26.66 -17.89
C GLU A 64 2.61 -27.26 -17.54
N PHE A 65 2.38 -28.50 -17.96
CA PHE A 65 1.14 -29.20 -17.64
C PHE A 65 1.35 -30.15 -16.46
N PHE A 66 0.33 -30.24 -15.61
CA PHE A 66 0.28 -31.12 -14.46
C PHE A 66 -0.96 -32.02 -14.55
N VAL A 67 -0.81 -33.26 -14.09
CA VAL A 67 -1.94 -34.12 -13.73
C VAL A 67 -2.02 -34.11 -12.22
N ASP A 68 -3.03 -33.43 -11.68
CA ASP A 68 -3.16 -33.10 -10.26
C ASP A 68 -1.89 -32.39 -9.76
N GLU A 69 -1.13 -32.98 -8.85
CA GLU A 69 0.12 -32.41 -8.30
C GLU A 69 1.40 -32.83 -9.06
N GLU A 70 1.32 -33.72 -10.06
CA GLU A 70 2.51 -34.26 -10.75
C GLU A 70 2.75 -33.59 -12.12
N PRO A 71 3.94 -33.01 -12.37
CA PRO A 71 4.29 -32.42 -13.67
C PRO A 71 4.46 -33.49 -14.74
N LEU A 72 4.16 -33.12 -15.98
CA LEU A 72 4.46 -33.93 -17.16
C LEU A 72 5.96 -34.06 -17.41
N ASP A 73 6.35 -35.17 -18.02
CA ASP A 73 7.73 -35.43 -18.46
C ASP A 73 8.15 -34.39 -19.51
N SER A 74 9.23 -33.65 -19.24
CA SER A 74 9.71 -32.54 -20.09
C SER A 74 10.12 -32.97 -21.51
N ARG A 75 10.28 -34.28 -21.75
CA ARG A 75 10.57 -34.83 -23.08
C ARG A 75 9.33 -34.94 -23.98
N LEU A 76 8.13 -34.75 -23.44
CA LEU A 76 6.89 -34.81 -24.20
C LEU A 76 6.66 -33.50 -24.94
N ASN A 77 6.32 -33.59 -26.23
CA ASN A 77 5.97 -32.41 -27.01
C ASN A 77 4.53 -31.98 -26.71
N VAL A 78 4.40 -30.93 -25.90
CA VAL A 78 3.12 -30.32 -25.51
C VAL A 78 2.88 -28.95 -26.13
N GLY A 79 3.78 -28.44 -26.99
CA GLY A 79 3.74 -27.06 -27.47
C GLY A 79 2.41 -26.67 -28.12
N ARG A 80 1.86 -27.53 -29.00
CA ARG A 80 0.55 -27.31 -29.63
C ARG A 80 -0.60 -27.33 -28.63
N LEU A 81 -0.49 -28.16 -27.59
CA LEU A 81 -1.50 -28.27 -26.54
C LEU A 81 -1.50 -27.03 -25.64
N VAL A 82 -0.31 -26.49 -25.31
CA VAL A 82 -0.16 -25.21 -24.59
C VAL A 82 -0.81 -24.07 -25.38
N THR A 83 -0.54 -23.99 -26.69
CA THR A 83 -1.18 -22.98 -27.56
C THR A 83 -2.70 -23.15 -27.58
N LEU A 84 -3.20 -24.37 -27.75
CA LEU A 84 -4.65 -24.62 -27.77
C LEU A 84 -5.32 -24.18 -26.46
N PHE A 85 -4.70 -24.48 -25.32
CA PHE A 85 -5.24 -24.09 -24.01
C PHE A 85 -5.24 -22.57 -23.83
N LYS A 86 -4.10 -21.91 -24.10
CA LYS A 86 -3.96 -20.45 -23.98
C LYS A 86 -4.91 -19.69 -24.90
N THR A 87 -4.94 -20.02 -26.20
CA THR A 87 -5.75 -19.29 -27.19
C THR A 87 -7.25 -19.40 -26.92
N ASN A 88 -7.71 -20.47 -26.26
CA ASN A 88 -9.13 -20.70 -25.97
C ASN A 88 -9.49 -20.44 -24.49
N GLY A 89 -8.58 -19.87 -23.69
CA GLY A 89 -8.80 -19.57 -22.28
C GLY A 89 -9.02 -20.81 -21.39
N ILE A 90 -8.53 -21.98 -21.82
CA ILE A 90 -8.60 -23.22 -21.05
C ILE A 90 -7.37 -23.28 -20.13
N HIS A 91 -7.62 -23.39 -18.84
CA HIS A 91 -6.63 -23.55 -17.79
C HIS A 91 -6.62 -24.99 -17.29
N SER A 92 -7.77 -25.65 -17.21
CA SER A 92 -7.86 -27.03 -16.77
C SER A 92 -8.98 -27.83 -17.45
N ILE A 93 -8.79 -29.15 -17.50
CA ILE A 93 -9.79 -30.15 -17.83
C ILE A 93 -9.86 -31.12 -16.66
N SER A 94 -11.01 -31.16 -16.00
CA SER A 94 -11.26 -32.02 -14.84
C SER A 94 -12.19 -33.16 -15.25
N VAL A 95 -11.80 -34.39 -14.90
CA VAL A 95 -12.58 -35.60 -15.12
C VAL A 95 -13.13 -36.08 -13.79
N GLU A 96 -14.42 -36.41 -13.75
CA GLU A 96 -15.14 -36.93 -12.58
C GLU A 96 -15.50 -38.42 -12.79
N PRO A 97 -15.81 -39.18 -11.72
CA PRO A 97 -16.27 -40.56 -11.83
C PRO A 97 -17.53 -40.66 -12.70
N GLY A 98 -17.62 -41.72 -13.51
CA GLY A 98 -18.67 -41.86 -14.52
C GLY A 98 -18.30 -41.30 -15.89
N PHE A 99 -17.02 -41.00 -16.11
CA PHE A 99 -16.49 -40.60 -17.41
C PHE A 99 -16.45 -41.79 -18.39
N GLU A 100 -17.15 -41.67 -19.51
CA GLU A 100 -17.31 -42.75 -20.48
C GLU A 100 -16.78 -42.36 -21.88
N ARG A 101 -16.65 -43.37 -22.77
CA ARG A 101 -16.20 -43.16 -24.16
C ARG A 101 -17.00 -42.10 -24.91
N ARG A 102 -18.31 -42.00 -24.63
CA ARG A 102 -19.17 -40.97 -25.23
C ARG A 102 -18.68 -39.57 -24.90
N ASP A 103 -18.24 -39.33 -23.66
CA ASP A 103 -17.77 -38.03 -23.19
C ASP A 103 -16.49 -37.61 -23.88
N VAL A 104 -15.57 -38.56 -24.09
CA VAL A 104 -14.33 -38.34 -24.84
C VAL A 104 -14.64 -37.95 -26.30
N LYS A 105 -15.60 -38.62 -26.94
CA LYS A 105 -16.00 -38.28 -28.32
C LYS A 105 -16.57 -36.88 -28.41
N VAL A 106 -17.44 -36.50 -27.48
CA VAL A 106 -17.99 -35.15 -27.41
C VAL A 106 -16.88 -34.12 -27.19
N LEU A 107 -15.93 -34.39 -26.30
CA LEU A 107 -14.77 -33.51 -26.09
C LEU A 107 -14.00 -33.30 -27.39
N LEU A 108 -13.68 -34.37 -28.12
CA LEU A 108 -12.95 -34.30 -29.38
C LEU A 108 -13.71 -33.53 -30.47
N GLU A 109 -15.02 -33.72 -30.57
CA GLU A 109 -15.84 -32.99 -31.54
C GLU A 109 -15.89 -31.49 -31.24
N VAL A 110 -15.96 -31.11 -29.96
CA VAL A 110 -15.92 -29.72 -29.52
C VAL A 110 -14.53 -29.14 -29.79
N PHE A 111 -13.46 -29.87 -29.48
CA PHE A 111 -12.08 -29.42 -29.70
C PHE A 111 -11.72 -29.33 -31.19
N ALA A 112 -12.25 -30.21 -32.04
CA ALA A 112 -12.07 -30.12 -33.49
C ALA A 112 -12.69 -28.84 -34.08
N LYS A 113 -13.69 -28.25 -33.40
CA LYS A 113 -14.37 -27.02 -33.80
C LYS A 113 -14.22 -25.91 -32.75
N ILE A 114 -13.11 -25.94 -32.00
CA ILE A 114 -12.93 -25.11 -30.81
C ILE A 114 -13.10 -23.61 -31.07
N SER A 115 -12.65 -23.14 -32.25
CA SER A 115 -12.78 -21.76 -32.69
C SER A 115 -14.23 -21.28 -32.85
N LYS A 116 -15.21 -22.19 -33.03
CA LYS A 116 -16.64 -21.84 -33.10
C LYS A 116 -17.22 -21.45 -31.74
N TYR A 117 -16.59 -21.90 -30.66
CA TYR A 117 -17.11 -21.72 -29.31
C TYR A 117 -16.51 -20.49 -28.61
N GLY A 118 -15.50 -19.86 -29.22
CA GLY A 118 -14.97 -18.52 -28.88
C GLY A 118 -14.20 -18.42 -27.57
N SER A 119 -14.71 -19.02 -26.49
CA SER A 119 -14.11 -18.98 -25.15
C SER A 119 -14.34 -20.29 -24.40
N ALA A 120 -13.62 -20.47 -23.28
CA ALA A 120 -13.80 -21.61 -22.39
C ALA A 120 -15.26 -21.80 -21.93
N ASP A 121 -16.03 -20.72 -21.74
CA ASP A 121 -17.44 -20.82 -21.35
C ASP A 121 -18.34 -21.32 -22.49
N GLY A 122 -18.03 -20.96 -23.73
CA GLY A 122 -18.69 -21.55 -24.90
C GLY A 122 -18.40 -23.05 -25.02
N ILE A 123 -17.16 -23.46 -24.73
CA ILE A 123 -16.75 -24.87 -24.72
C ILE A 123 -17.48 -25.63 -23.58
N LYS A 124 -17.56 -25.06 -22.38
CA LYS A 124 -18.35 -25.62 -21.25
C LYS A 124 -19.81 -25.84 -21.66
N LYS A 125 -20.46 -24.82 -22.22
CA LYS A 125 -21.86 -24.90 -22.70
C LYS A 125 -22.02 -25.94 -23.81
N ALA A 126 -21.05 -26.07 -24.72
CA ALA A 126 -21.10 -27.05 -25.82
C ALA A 126 -20.97 -28.49 -25.33
N ILE A 127 -20.11 -28.73 -24.35
CA ILE A 127 -19.92 -30.05 -23.73
C ILE A 127 -21.16 -30.42 -22.90
N PHE A 128 -21.63 -29.48 -22.07
CA PHE A 128 -22.82 -29.67 -21.23
C PHE A 128 -24.10 -29.90 -22.05
N SER A 129 -24.32 -29.13 -23.12
CA SER A 129 -25.52 -29.28 -23.99
C SER A 129 -25.56 -30.61 -24.74
N ARG A 130 -24.43 -31.33 -24.84
CA ARG A 130 -24.34 -32.68 -25.42
C ARG A 130 -24.50 -33.80 -24.39
N GLY A 131 -24.83 -33.44 -23.16
CA GLY A 131 -25.11 -34.35 -22.05
C GLY A 131 -23.88 -34.84 -21.30
N VAL A 132 -22.72 -34.18 -21.44
CA VAL A 132 -21.49 -34.56 -20.75
C VAL A 132 -21.38 -33.77 -19.44
N THR A 133 -21.46 -34.48 -18.33
CA THR A 133 -21.39 -33.91 -16.97
C THR A 133 -20.14 -34.34 -16.21
N ALA A 134 -19.55 -35.48 -16.58
CA ALA A 134 -18.34 -36.04 -15.99
C ALA A 134 -17.04 -35.37 -16.47
N LEU A 135 -17.11 -34.43 -17.42
CA LEU A 135 -15.97 -33.63 -17.88
C LEU A 135 -16.26 -32.14 -17.70
N LYS A 136 -15.36 -31.43 -17.04
CA LYS A 136 -15.51 -30.01 -16.75
C LYS A 136 -14.28 -29.23 -17.17
N ILE A 137 -14.50 -28.09 -17.81
CA ILE A 137 -13.45 -27.14 -18.22
C ILE A 137 -13.34 -26.05 -17.15
N ASN A 138 -12.13 -25.63 -16.79
CA ASN A 138 -11.84 -24.58 -15.81
C ASN A 138 -12.64 -24.72 -14.52
N HIS A 139 -12.80 -25.96 -14.05
CA HIS A 139 -13.59 -26.27 -12.87
C HIS A 139 -12.69 -26.38 -11.66
N VAL A 140 -12.77 -25.38 -10.79
CA VAL A 140 -12.03 -25.33 -9.52
C VAL A 140 -12.94 -25.93 -8.46
N ARG A 141 -12.59 -27.14 -7.97
CA ARG A 141 -13.21 -27.72 -6.77
C ARG A 141 -12.22 -27.61 -5.62
N TYR A 142 -12.56 -26.80 -4.62
CA TYR A 142 -11.93 -26.86 -3.30
C TYR A 142 -12.24 -28.22 -2.67
N LYS A 143 -11.22 -28.99 -2.28
CA LYS A 143 -11.41 -30.29 -1.63
C LYS A 143 -11.34 -30.12 -0.09
N LYS A 144 -12.55 -30.12 0.53
CA LYS A 144 -12.96 -30.67 1.86
C LYS A 144 -12.31 -30.16 3.17
N VAL A 145 -13.01 -29.89 4.29
CA VAL A 145 -14.45 -29.86 4.73
C VAL A 145 -14.55 -28.88 5.95
N THR A 146 -15.71 -28.35 6.39
CA THR A 146 -16.83 -29.00 7.12
C THR A 146 -18.20 -28.36 6.87
N GLU A 147 -19.25 -29.21 6.96
CA GLU A 147 -20.69 -28.98 7.32
C GLU A 147 -21.12 -27.50 7.41
N ASP A 148 -21.97 -26.95 6.54
CA ASP A 148 -23.33 -27.39 6.20
C ASP A 148 -23.67 -27.16 4.71
N ASP A 149 -24.23 -28.19 4.07
CA ASP A 149 -24.95 -28.06 2.79
C ASP A 149 -26.40 -27.66 3.10
N GLU A 150 -26.84 -26.51 2.58
CA GLU A 150 -28.19 -26.40 2.01
C GLU A 150 -28.07 -25.75 0.63
N VAL A 151 -28.07 -26.58 -0.41
CA VAL A 151 -28.25 -26.14 -1.80
C VAL A 151 -29.57 -26.70 -2.29
N ILE A 152 -30.60 -25.85 -2.31
CA ILE A 152 -31.82 -26.14 -3.07
C ILE A 152 -31.48 -25.95 -4.57
N SER A 153 -31.59 -27.03 -5.34
CA SER A 153 -31.34 -27.05 -6.77
C SER A 153 -32.49 -26.41 -7.56
N ARG A 154 -32.12 -25.44 -8.41
CA ARG A 154 -32.97 -24.59 -9.27
C ARG A 154 -33.73 -25.32 -10.40
N ASP A 155 -33.63 -26.65 -10.46
CA ASP A 155 -34.16 -27.47 -11.57
C ASP A 155 -35.60 -27.99 -11.35
N ALA A 156 -36.21 -27.75 -10.19
CA ALA A 156 -37.62 -28.13 -9.93
C ALA A 156 -38.68 -27.22 -10.61
N LEU A 157 -38.27 -26.23 -11.42
CA LEU A 157 -39.19 -25.20 -11.95
C LEU A 157 -39.36 -25.18 -13.49
N LYS A 158 -38.81 -26.14 -14.25
CA LYS A 158 -38.89 -26.11 -15.73
C LYS A 158 -39.67 -27.23 -16.41
N ASP A 159 -40.37 -28.07 -15.65
CA ASP A 159 -41.36 -28.99 -16.21
C ASP A 159 -42.75 -28.32 -16.29
N LEU A 160 -42.91 -27.35 -17.20
CA LEU A 160 -44.21 -26.89 -17.70
C LEU A 160 -44.02 -26.23 -19.09
N THR A 161 -44.05 -27.09 -20.11
CA THR A 161 -44.33 -26.85 -21.55
C THR A 161 -45.61 -26.01 -21.80
N PRO A 162 -46.04 -25.61 -23.03
CA PRO A 162 -45.53 -25.87 -24.40
C PRO A 162 -45.63 -24.70 -25.45
N GLN A 163 -44.99 -24.95 -26.60
CA GLN A 163 -45.30 -24.59 -28.01
C GLN A 163 -46.57 -23.76 -28.35
N MET A 164 -46.43 -22.70 -29.19
CA MET A 164 -47.06 -22.53 -30.53
C MET A 164 -46.94 -21.07 -31.06
N LEU A 165 -46.35 -20.93 -32.27
CA LEU A 165 -46.71 -20.05 -33.41
C LEU A 165 -46.82 -18.52 -33.18
N ALA A 166 -46.48 -17.59 -34.08
CA ALA A 166 -45.73 -17.46 -35.33
C ALA A 166 -45.82 -15.95 -35.71
N ALA A 167 -44.89 -15.46 -36.53
CA ALA A 167 -44.90 -14.17 -37.27
C ALA A 167 -44.36 -12.90 -36.55
N GLU A 168 -43.09 -12.62 -36.89
CA GLU A 168 -42.47 -11.32 -37.25
C GLU A 168 -42.43 -10.12 -36.29
N ASP A 169 -43.20 -10.02 -35.21
CA ASP A 169 -43.02 -8.96 -34.19
C ASP A 169 -42.12 -9.38 -33.01
N GLU A 170 -41.43 -10.48 -33.19
CA GLU A 170 -40.91 -11.30 -32.12
C GLU A 170 -39.64 -10.74 -31.47
N ALA A 171 -38.90 -9.81 -32.08
CA ALA A 171 -37.69 -9.24 -31.48
C ALA A 171 -38.00 -8.07 -30.54
N LYS A 172 -38.94 -7.20 -30.92
CA LYS A 172 -39.32 -6.04 -30.10
C LYS A 172 -40.22 -6.45 -28.95
N THR A 173 -41.15 -7.37 -29.21
CA THR A 173 -42.05 -7.90 -28.18
C THR A 173 -41.34 -8.91 -27.28
N ARG A 174 -40.38 -9.74 -27.76
CA ARG A 174 -39.51 -10.50 -26.83
C ARG A 174 -38.54 -9.63 -26.08
N LYS A 175 -38.04 -8.53 -26.65
CA LYS A 175 -37.16 -7.63 -25.90
C LYS A 175 -37.94 -6.89 -24.83
N MET A 176 -39.13 -6.34 -25.14
CA MET A 176 -40.01 -5.75 -24.12
C MET A 176 -40.53 -6.81 -23.14
N PHE A 177 -40.89 -8.02 -23.59
CA PHE A 177 -41.37 -9.09 -22.69
C PHE A 177 -40.26 -9.69 -21.84
N MET A 178 -39.04 -9.85 -22.36
CA MET A 178 -37.87 -10.32 -21.61
C MET A 178 -37.27 -9.22 -20.75
N ASP A 179 -37.33 -7.95 -21.15
CA ASP A 179 -36.93 -6.82 -20.31
C ASP A 179 -37.96 -6.61 -19.20
N THR A 180 -39.27 -6.67 -19.47
CA THR A 180 -40.32 -6.62 -18.44
C THR A 180 -40.38 -7.89 -17.57
N LEU A 181 -40.01 -9.07 -18.08
CA LEU A 181 -39.88 -10.30 -17.27
C LEU A 181 -38.54 -10.41 -16.55
N LEU A 182 -37.43 -9.87 -17.08
CA LEU A 182 -36.17 -9.75 -16.34
C LEU A 182 -36.34 -8.69 -15.25
N GLU A 183 -37.01 -7.59 -15.56
CA GLU A 183 -37.42 -6.58 -14.58
C GLU A 183 -38.36 -7.21 -13.56
N SER A 184 -39.41 -7.96 -13.92
CA SER A 184 -40.36 -8.54 -12.94
C SER A 184 -39.84 -9.76 -12.17
N VAL A 185 -39.05 -10.65 -12.79
CA VAL A 185 -38.54 -11.88 -12.17
C VAL A 185 -37.23 -11.64 -11.41
N LEU A 186 -36.39 -10.68 -11.85
CA LEU A 186 -35.26 -10.24 -11.03
C LEU A 186 -35.74 -9.32 -9.91
N THR A 187 -36.71 -8.41 -10.11
CA THR A 187 -37.23 -7.63 -8.97
C THR A 187 -38.03 -8.46 -7.98
N GLU A 188 -38.84 -9.46 -8.37
CA GLU A 188 -39.62 -10.25 -7.39
C GLU A 188 -38.79 -11.21 -6.52
N GLU A 189 -37.71 -11.78 -7.04
CA GLU A 189 -36.81 -12.64 -6.25
C GLU A 189 -35.70 -11.84 -5.56
N PHE A 190 -35.20 -10.74 -6.13
CA PHE A 190 -34.20 -9.87 -5.47
C PHE A 190 -34.81 -8.87 -4.49
N ALA A 191 -36.03 -8.35 -4.67
CA ALA A 191 -36.70 -7.49 -3.67
C ALA A 191 -37.04 -8.26 -2.39
N LYS A 192 -37.06 -9.61 -2.42
CA LYS A 192 -37.11 -10.43 -1.21
C LYS A 192 -35.77 -10.45 -0.45
N THR A 193 -34.64 -10.22 -1.12
CA THR A 193 -33.29 -10.19 -0.53
C THR A 193 -32.75 -8.79 -0.25
N LEU A 194 -33.30 -7.78 -0.92
CA LEU A 194 -33.04 -6.35 -0.75
C LEU A 194 -34.35 -5.69 -0.29
N ASN A 195 -34.66 -5.83 0.99
CA ASN A 195 -35.84 -5.21 1.61
C ASN A 195 -35.40 -4.24 2.71
N ILE A 196 -36.29 -3.36 3.14
CA ILE A 196 -35.96 -2.36 4.18
C ILE A 196 -35.55 -3.03 5.50
N GLU A 197 -36.10 -4.20 5.82
CA GLU A 197 -35.72 -4.96 7.02
C GLU A 197 -34.23 -5.36 7.01
N THR A 198 -33.70 -5.82 5.87
CA THR A 198 -32.28 -6.19 5.72
C THR A 198 -31.37 -4.96 5.66
N LEU A 199 -31.82 -3.89 5.00
CA LEU A 199 -31.11 -2.60 4.99
C LEU A 199 -30.94 -2.04 6.41
N MET A 200 -32.02 -2.06 7.21
CA MET A 200 -32.00 -1.58 8.59
C MET A 200 -31.18 -2.47 9.52
N ALA A 201 -31.25 -3.79 9.33
CA ALA A 201 -30.52 -4.73 10.19
C ALA A 201 -29.00 -4.68 9.95
N ASN A 202 -28.56 -4.54 8.69
CA ASN A 202 -27.14 -4.50 8.37
C ASN A 202 -26.86 -3.81 7.01
N PRO A 203 -26.78 -2.47 6.96
CA PRO A 203 -26.62 -1.72 5.72
C PRO A 203 -25.27 -1.98 5.02
N GLY A 204 -24.22 -2.28 5.79
CA GLY A 204 -22.91 -2.65 5.25
C GLY A 204 -22.93 -4.00 4.53
N THR A 205 -23.66 -4.98 5.06
CA THR A 205 -23.80 -6.30 4.41
C THR A 205 -24.58 -6.19 3.10
N VAL A 206 -25.62 -5.35 3.08
CA VAL A 206 -26.37 -5.05 1.85
C VAL A 206 -25.45 -4.46 0.78
N SER A 207 -24.66 -3.46 1.14
CA SER A 207 -23.69 -2.83 0.24
C SER A 207 -22.61 -3.81 -0.27
N GLN A 208 -22.03 -4.62 0.60
CA GLN A 208 -21.04 -5.65 0.22
C GLN A 208 -21.64 -6.69 -0.74
N ASN A 209 -22.88 -7.11 -0.51
CA ASN A 209 -23.60 -8.03 -1.38
C ASN A 209 -23.88 -7.43 -2.76
N MET A 210 -24.20 -6.12 -2.82
CA MET A 210 -24.40 -5.40 -4.08
C MET A 210 -23.10 -5.37 -4.91
N ILE A 211 -21.98 -5.02 -4.28
CA ILE A 211 -20.66 -4.99 -4.94
C ILE A 211 -20.23 -6.39 -5.37
N GLN A 212 -20.38 -7.39 -4.51
CA GLN A 212 -20.00 -8.76 -4.82
C GLN A 212 -20.84 -9.36 -5.97
N ALA A 213 -22.14 -9.06 -6.00
CA ALA A 213 -23.02 -9.45 -7.10
C ALA A 213 -22.61 -8.79 -8.41
N ASP A 214 -22.23 -7.51 -8.39
CA ASP A 214 -21.82 -6.75 -9.57
C ASP A 214 -20.46 -7.21 -10.12
N LEU A 215 -19.48 -7.46 -9.25
CA LEU A 215 -18.18 -8.04 -9.64
C LEU A 215 -18.32 -9.45 -10.21
N ALA A 216 -19.24 -10.26 -9.67
CA ALA A 216 -19.57 -11.57 -10.23
C ALA A 216 -20.25 -11.46 -11.61
N GLY A 217 -20.87 -10.32 -11.91
CA GLY A 217 -21.46 -9.99 -13.21
C GLY A 217 -20.49 -9.39 -14.25
N GLY A 218 -19.41 -8.72 -13.80
CA GLY A 218 -18.56 -7.85 -14.65
C GLY A 218 -17.15 -8.33 -15.02
N GLY A 219 -16.73 -9.55 -14.67
CA GLY A 219 -15.33 -10.00 -14.86
C GLY A 219 -14.91 -10.26 -16.31
N GLY A 220 -14.39 -9.24 -17.01
CA GLY A 220 -13.77 -9.37 -18.34
C GLY A 220 -12.82 -8.23 -18.76
N GLY A 221 -11.63 -8.15 -18.17
CA GLY A 221 -10.48 -7.33 -18.67
C GLY A 221 -10.25 -6.03 -17.88
N GLY A 222 -9.03 -5.57 -17.59
CA GLY A 222 -7.68 -6.05 -17.89
C GLY A 222 -6.63 -5.25 -17.10
N THR A 223 -5.42 -5.80 -16.97
CA THR A 223 -4.27 -5.15 -16.32
C THR A 223 -3.40 -4.36 -17.30
N ASN A 224 -2.90 -3.22 -16.80
CA ASN A 224 -1.82 -2.37 -17.33
C ASN A 224 -0.65 -3.13 -17.99
N GLY A 225 -0.16 -2.58 -19.10
CA GLY A 225 1.14 -2.90 -19.69
C GLY A 225 2.08 -1.70 -19.62
N GLY A 226 3.14 -1.81 -18.82
CA GLY A 226 4.27 -0.88 -18.76
C GLY A 226 5.58 -1.59 -19.14
N SER A 227 6.00 -1.32 -20.37
CA SER A 227 7.31 -1.47 -21.02
C SER A 227 8.52 -2.06 -20.25
N SER A 228 9.16 -3.06 -20.88
CA SER A 228 10.61 -3.27 -20.93
C SER A 228 10.92 -3.77 -22.36
N GLY A 229 11.95 -3.33 -23.10
CA GLY A 229 13.23 -2.76 -22.71
C GLY A 229 14.29 -3.86 -22.68
N GLY A 230 14.85 -4.24 -23.83
CA GLY A 230 16.15 -4.95 -23.86
C GLY A 230 16.34 -6.07 -24.89
N SER A 231 17.15 -5.77 -25.91
CA SER A 231 18.24 -6.60 -26.44
C SER A 231 17.95 -7.86 -27.28
N GLY A 232 18.26 -7.74 -28.59
CA GLY A 232 19.26 -8.61 -29.22
C GLY A 232 18.86 -9.40 -30.47
N GLY A 233 19.47 -9.08 -31.62
CA GLY A 233 19.88 -10.11 -32.59
C GLY A 233 19.35 -10.03 -34.03
N ALA A 234 19.99 -9.18 -34.85
CA ALA A 234 20.39 -9.37 -36.25
C ALA A 234 19.45 -10.07 -37.28
N GLY A 235 19.09 -9.32 -38.32
CA GLY A 235 18.63 -9.84 -39.61
C GLY A 235 18.63 -8.74 -40.69
N THR A 236 19.62 -8.80 -41.57
CA THR A 236 19.93 -7.85 -42.66
C THR A 236 18.94 -7.89 -43.84
N GLY A 237 18.63 -6.74 -44.44
CA GLY A 237 18.04 -6.64 -45.78
C GLY A 237 17.66 -5.20 -46.14
N GLY A 238 18.44 -4.55 -47.01
CA GLY A 238 18.29 -3.14 -47.38
C GLY A 238 17.26 -2.86 -48.47
N GLY A 239 16.87 -1.58 -48.57
CA GLY A 239 16.10 -1.01 -49.67
C GLY A 239 15.78 0.47 -49.41
N VAL A 240 16.49 1.36 -50.12
CA VAL A 240 16.29 2.82 -50.14
C VAL A 240 15.16 3.16 -51.12
N GLY A 241 14.30 4.12 -50.76
CA GLY A 241 13.29 4.70 -51.65
C GLY A 241 12.61 5.93 -51.04
N ASP A 242 13.11 7.10 -51.42
CA ASP A 242 12.55 8.44 -51.23
C ASP A 242 11.26 8.65 -52.05
N GLY A 243 10.37 9.55 -51.63
CA GLY A 243 9.17 9.90 -52.40
C GLY A 243 8.05 10.61 -51.65
N SER A 244 8.14 11.94 -51.59
CA SER A 244 7.12 12.93 -51.21
C SER A 244 5.86 12.99 -52.11
N ASN A 245 4.87 13.79 -51.64
CA ASN A 245 3.58 14.25 -52.22
C ASN A 245 2.34 13.38 -51.90
N GLY A 246 1.18 13.91 -51.53
CA GLY A 246 0.71 15.29 -51.40
C GLY A 246 -0.79 15.40 -51.68
N GLY A 247 -1.57 15.91 -50.73
CA GLY A 247 -2.86 16.61 -50.94
C GLY A 247 -4.16 15.79 -51.05
N PRO A 248 -5.33 16.46 -51.06
CA PRO A 248 -6.07 16.83 -49.83
C PRO A 248 -7.60 16.54 -49.91
N GLY A 249 -8.29 16.68 -48.76
CA GLY A 249 -9.75 16.82 -48.67
C GLY A 249 -10.38 15.82 -47.68
N GLY A 250 -11.36 16.16 -46.86
CA GLY A 250 -12.12 17.38 -46.64
C GLY A 250 -13.02 17.13 -45.41
N GLY A 251 -13.60 18.22 -44.88
CA GLY A 251 -14.14 18.30 -43.53
C GLY A 251 -15.39 17.47 -43.20
N GLY A 252 -15.73 17.47 -41.91
CA GLY A 252 -16.98 16.90 -41.40
C GLY A 252 -17.01 16.82 -39.87
N THR A 253 -17.25 17.96 -39.22
CA THR A 253 -17.66 18.09 -37.82
C THR A 253 -19.09 17.57 -37.61
N GLY A 254 -19.34 16.77 -36.56
CA GLY A 254 -20.70 16.56 -36.02
C GLY A 254 -20.87 15.27 -35.21
N PRO A 255 -21.65 15.28 -34.10
CA PRO A 255 -21.42 14.45 -32.92
C PRO A 255 -22.07 13.08 -33.03
N GLY A 256 -21.35 12.02 -32.63
CA GLY A 256 -21.79 10.64 -32.79
C GLY A 256 -21.61 9.82 -31.54
N ARG A 257 -22.67 9.79 -30.71
CA ARG A 257 -23.16 8.67 -29.88
C ARG A 257 -22.13 7.78 -29.17
N ALA A 258 -22.22 7.80 -27.84
CA ALA A 258 -21.81 6.71 -26.96
C ALA A 258 -22.31 5.37 -27.51
N GLY A 259 -21.36 4.46 -27.76
CA GLY A 259 -21.60 3.09 -28.19
C GLY A 259 -21.85 2.19 -26.99
N GLU A 260 -22.93 1.42 -27.09
CA GLU A 260 -23.52 0.50 -26.12
C GLU A 260 -22.63 -0.70 -25.75
N GLY A 261 -22.37 -0.88 -24.44
CA GLY A 261 -22.91 -2.00 -23.65
C GLY A 261 -22.38 -3.42 -23.88
N GLY A 262 -21.20 -3.72 -23.34
CA GLY A 262 -20.86 -5.06 -22.83
C GLY A 262 -20.80 -4.98 -21.30
N GLY A 263 -21.45 -5.90 -20.58
CA GLY A 263 -21.64 -5.85 -19.12
C GLY A 263 -20.34 -5.80 -18.32
N GLY A 264 -19.79 -4.60 -18.16
CA GLY A 264 -18.71 -4.29 -17.23
C GLY A 264 -19.23 -4.13 -15.80
N PRO A 265 -18.32 -4.13 -14.82
CA PRO A 265 -18.61 -3.78 -13.43
C PRO A 265 -19.35 -2.43 -13.37
N GLY A 266 -20.45 -2.38 -12.63
CA GLY A 266 -21.21 -1.18 -12.31
C GLY A 266 -22.64 -1.14 -12.84
N ASN A 267 -22.98 -1.87 -13.91
CA ASN A 267 -24.35 -1.86 -14.45
C ASN A 267 -25.35 -2.57 -13.53
N LEU A 268 -24.93 -3.63 -12.83
CA LEU A 268 -25.79 -4.33 -11.88
C LEU A 268 -25.93 -3.52 -10.59
N LEU A 269 -24.84 -2.90 -10.12
CA LEU A 269 -24.85 -1.94 -9.02
C LEU A 269 -25.87 -0.82 -9.26
N PHE A 270 -25.85 -0.21 -10.44
CA PHE A 270 -26.81 0.84 -10.81
C PHE A 270 -28.27 0.36 -10.70
N GLN A 271 -28.58 -0.82 -11.23
CA GLN A 271 -29.93 -1.38 -11.17
C GLN A 271 -30.37 -1.73 -9.74
N GLN A 272 -29.43 -2.18 -8.88
CA GLN A 272 -29.73 -2.49 -7.48
C GLN A 272 -30.03 -1.22 -6.66
N ILE A 273 -29.32 -0.13 -6.90
CA ILE A 273 -29.60 1.17 -6.25
C ILE A 273 -30.99 1.67 -6.66
N GLU A 274 -31.38 1.49 -7.94
CA GLU A 274 -32.70 1.86 -8.45
C GLU A 274 -33.83 1.13 -7.72
N VAL A 275 -33.69 -0.19 -7.52
CA VAL A 275 -34.67 -1.00 -6.79
C VAL A 275 -34.77 -0.56 -5.32
N MET A 276 -33.62 -0.26 -4.69
CA MET A 276 -33.60 0.27 -3.33
C MET A 276 -34.30 1.62 -3.24
N ARG A 277 -34.15 2.48 -4.25
CA ARG A 277 -34.86 3.78 -4.31
C ARG A 277 -36.37 3.60 -4.34
N ILE A 278 -36.87 2.70 -5.19
CA ILE A 278 -38.30 2.42 -5.27
C ILE A 278 -38.85 1.93 -3.93
N GLU A 279 -38.11 1.06 -3.22
CA GLU A 279 -38.58 0.55 -1.93
C GLU A 279 -38.54 1.63 -0.83
N VAL A 280 -37.50 2.48 -0.81
CA VAL A 280 -37.40 3.64 0.08
C VAL A 280 -38.53 4.64 -0.19
N GLU A 281 -38.79 5.00 -1.45
CA GLU A 281 -39.89 5.90 -1.85
C GLU A 281 -41.26 5.36 -1.40
N LYS A 282 -41.48 4.05 -1.56
CA LYS A 282 -42.73 3.37 -1.16
C LYS A 282 -42.93 3.38 0.36
N HIS A 283 -41.87 3.31 1.16
CA HIS A 283 -41.95 3.44 2.61
C HIS A 283 -42.21 4.89 3.04
N MET A 284 -41.60 5.88 2.37
CA MET A 284 -41.83 7.30 2.62
C MET A 284 -43.26 7.75 2.30
N GLN A 285 -43.91 7.13 1.32
CA GLN A 285 -45.29 7.45 0.91
C GLN A 285 -46.40 6.82 1.79
N GLY A 286 -46.04 6.22 2.94
CA GLY A 286 -47.00 5.93 4.02
C GLY A 286 -47.40 4.47 4.24
N ARG A 287 -46.46 3.51 4.18
CA ARG A 287 -46.69 2.11 4.59
C ARG A 287 -45.48 1.41 5.26
N GLY A 288 -44.67 2.14 6.02
CA GLY A 288 -43.58 1.55 6.82
C GLY A 288 -43.83 1.66 8.33
N GLU A 289 -43.55 0.60 9.10
CA GLU A 289 -43.50 0.65 10.58
C GLU A 289 -42.20 1.29 11.11
N VAL A 290 -41.37 1.83 10.20
CA VAL A 290 -39.98 2.23 10.45
C VAL A 290 -39.89 3.74 10.62
N ASP A 291 -39.13 4.19 11.63
CA ASP A 291 -38.83 5.60 11.85
C ASP A 291 -37.96 6.16 10.69
N LEU A 292 -38.33 7.32 10.15
CA LEU A 292 -37.64 7.93 9.01
C LEU A 292 -36.18 8.30 9.34
N SER A 293 -35.88 8.60 10.61
CA SER A 293 -34.51 8.88 11.08
C SER A 293 -33.65 7.62 11.06
N ASP A 294 -34.22 6.46 11.44
CA ASP A 294 -33.52 5.17 11.41
C ASP A 294 -33.30 4.70 9.97
N LEU A 295 -34.30 4.91 9.11
CA LEU A 295 -34.18 4.64 7.67
C LEU A 295 -33.09 5.51 7.04
N ALA A 296 -33.03 6.79 7.38
CA ALA A 296 -31.98 7.68 6.89
C ALA A 296 -30.59 7.19 7.29
N GLY A 297 -30.38 6.87 8.57
CA GLY A 297 -29.11 6.31 9.05
C GLY A 297 -28.68 5.08 8.24
N ALA A 298 -29.59 4.15 8.00
CA ALA A 298 -29.31 2.94 7.23
C ALA A 298 -28.97 3.22 5.75
N VAL A 299 -29.67 4.16 5.11
CA VAL A 299 -29.40 4.56 3.71
C VAL A 299 -28.05 5.28 3.59
N PHE A 300 -27.69 6.12 4.56
CA PHE A 300 -26.38 6.79 4.63
C PHE A 300 -25.23 5.82 4.83
N ASP A 301 -25.36 4.90 5.80
CA ASP A 301 -24.36 3.88 6.06
C ASP A 301 -24.17 2.97 4.84
N MET A 302 -25.27 2.61 4.18
CA MET A 302 -25.21 1.83 2.93
C MET A 302 -24.46 2.59 1.84
N LYS A 303 -24.78 3.88 1.60
CA LYS A 303 -24.07 4.72 0.63
C LYS A 303 -22.58 4.81 0.96
N LYS A 304 -22.22 5.09 2.20
CA LYS A 304 -20.82 5.18 2.64
C LYS A 304 -20.05 3.89 2.36
N GLN A 305 -20.60 2.75 2.80
CA GLN A 305 -20.00 1.43 2.57
C GLN A 305 -19.92 1.08 1.07
N LEU A 306 -20.88 1.56 0.27
CA LEU A 306 -20.90 1.37 -1.18
C LEU A 306 -19.75 2.11 -1.86
N LEU A 307 -19.53 3.37 -1.48
CA LEU A 307 -18.44 4.19 -2.01
C LEU A 307 -17.07 3.64 -1.61
N GLU A 308 -16.87 3.35 -0.31
CA GLU A 308 -15.62 2.75 0.19
C GLU A 308 -15.32 1.41 -0.51
N GLY A 309 -16.35 0.60 -0.74
CA GLY A 309 -16.22 -0.66 -1.44
C GLY A 309 -15.88 -0.50 -2.93
N ILE A 310 -16.48 0.45 -3.64
CA ILE A 310 -16.15 0.77 -5.04
C ILE A 310 -14.69 1.25 -5.14
N GLU A 311 -14.24 2.13 -4.25
CA GLU A 311 -12.86 2.61 -4.20
C GLU A 311 -11.85 1.47 -3.93
N ALA A 312 -12.17 0.56 -3.01
CA ALA A 312 -11.35 -0.61 -2.75
C ALA A 312 -11.23 -1.52 -3.98
N GLN A 313 -12.29 -1.68 -4.77
CA GLN A 313 -12.24 -2.44 -6.02
C GLN A 313 -11.44 -1.71 -7.11
N LYS A 314 -11.51 -0.39 -7.18
CA LYS A 314 -10.68 0.43 -8.07
C LYS A 314 -9.19 0.28 -7.75
N ALA A 315 -8.82 0.26 -6.47
CA ALA A 315 -7.45 0.00 -6.03
C ALA A 315 -6.94 -1.40 -6.45
N LEU A 316 -7.86 -2.35 -6.65
CA LEU A 316 -7.58 -3.71 -7.13
C LEU A 316 -7.63 -3.84 -8.68
N GLY A 317 -7.85 -2.74 -9.40
CA GLY A 317 -7.83 -2.69 -10.86
C GLY A 317 -9.17 -2.95 -11.55
N VAL A 318 -10.30 -2.88 -10.83
CA VAL A 318 -11.65 -2.95 -11.41
C VAL A 318 -12.02 -1.59 -12.01
N ALA A 319 -12.47 -1.59 -13.28
CA ALA A 319 -12.93 -0.39 -13.97
C ALA A 319 -14.47 -0.35 -13.99
N TYR A 320 -15.05 0.70 -13.40
CA TYR A 320 -16.49 0.96 -13.42
C TYR A 320 -16.83 1.94 -14.54
N GLU A 321 -17.37 1.45 -15.66
CA GLU A 321 -17.65 2.29 -16.85
C GLU A 321 -18.73 3.34 -16.60
N ASN A 322 -19.62 3.10 -15.63
CA ASN A 322 -20.74 3.95 -15.25
C ASN A 322 -20.62 4.52 -13.82
N GLU A 323 -19.39 4.69 -13.30
CA GLU A 323 -19.13 5.20 -11.95
C GLU A 323 -19.92 6.49 -11.65
N ALA A 324 -19.87 7.49 -12.54
CA ALA A 324 -20.59 8.75 -12.35
C ALA A 324 -22.11 8.55 -12.19
N ALA A 325 -22.70 7.63 -12.94
CA ALA A 325 -24.13 7.34 -12.87
C ALA A 325 -24.51 6.56 -11.58
N ILE A 326 -23.62 5.69 -11.10
CA ILE A 326 -23.80 4.98 -9.81
C ILE A 326 -23.75 5.98 -8.65
N LEU A 327 -22.77 6.89 -8.68
CA LEU A 327 -22.63 7.95 -7.68
C LEU A 327 -23.84 8.88 -7.69
N GLU A 328 -24.30 9.30 -8.87
CA GLU A 328 -25.49 10.14 -9.02
C GLU A 328 -26.73 9.44 -8.46
N ASN A 329 -26.96 8.18 -8.78
CA ASN A 329 -28.12 7.42 -8.29
C ASN A 329 -28.08 7.20 -6.77
N ALA A 330 -26.90 6.88 -6.21
CA ALA A 330 -26.72 6.77 -4.76
C ALA A 330 -26.93 8.12 -4.05
N ASN A 331 -26.50 9.22 -4.66
CA ASN A 331 -26.75 10.57 -4.16
C ASN A 331 -28.24 10.91 -4.19
N GLU A 332 -28.94 10.64 -5.29
CA GLU A 332 -30.38 10.88 -5.43
C GLU A 332 -31.20 10.14 -4.37
N LEU A 333 -30.85 8.89 -4.08
CA LEU A 333 -31.46 8.09 -3.01
C LEU A 333 -31.33 8.80 -1.65
N THR A 334 -30.12 9.20 -1.26
CA THR A 334 -29.91 9.92 0.01
C THR A 334 -30.58 11.29 0.03
N ASP A 335 -30.55 12.00 -1.10
CA ASP A 335 -31.10 13.34 -1.22
C ASP A 335 -32.61 13.35 -0.98
N GLN A 336 -33.34 12.34 -1.49
CA GLN A 336 -34.78 12.22 -1.27
C GLN A 336 -35.13 12.03 0.20
N VAL A 337 -34.45 11.11 0.89
CA VAL A 337 -34.68 10.83 2.32
C VAL A 337 -34.37 12.06 3.17
N LEU A 338 -33.28 12.76 2.87
CA LEU A 338 -32.91 14.01 3.53
C LEU A 338 -33.95 15.11 3.34
N VAL A 339 -34.41 15.32 2.11
CA VAL A 339 -35.42 16.34 1.84
C VAL A 339 -36.71 16.04 2.62
N GLN A 340 -37.10 14.78 2.74
CA GLN A 340 -38.26 14.40 3.54
C GLN A 340 -38.04 14.61 5.04
N LEU A 341 -36.87 14.25 5.58
CA LEU A 341 -36.53 14.56 6.97
C LEU A 341 -36.59 16.06 7.25
N VAL A 342 -36.14 16.88 6.31
CA VAL A 342 -36.20 18.34 6.42
C VAL A 342 -37.65 18.84 6.40
N LYS A 343 -38.52 18.25 5.58
CA LYS A 343 -39.96 18.55 5.59
C LYS A 343 -40.59 18.17 6.94
N ASP A 344 -40.28 16.99 7.46
CA ASP A 344 -40.80 16.48 8.73
C ASP A 344 -40.32 17.31 9.93
N GLU A 345 -39.06 17.76 9.92
CA GLU A 345 -38.48 18.63 10.95
C GLU A 345 -39.06 20.04 10.89
N TYR A 346 -39.33 20.60 9.70
CA TYR A 346 -39.87 21.97 9.61
C TYR A 346 -41.24 22.14 10.28
N GLN A 347 -42.05 21.08 10.33
CA GLN A 347 -43.36 21.03 11.00
C GLN A 347 -44.23 22.27 10.72
N GLN A 348 -44.32 22.71 9.46
CA GLN A 348 -45.14 23.85 9.04
C GLN A 348 -44.84 25.17 9.80
N GLY A 349 -43.55 25.44 10.11
CA GLY A 349 -43.12 26.72 10.65
C GLY A 349 -43.02 26.79 12.18
N LYS A 350 -43.05 25.66 12.89
CA LYS A 350 -42.78 25.63 14.35
C LYS A 350 -41.31 25.88 14.70
N ILE A 351 -40.41 25.74 13.74
CA ILE A 351 -38.97 25.88 13.93
C ILE A 351 -38.47 27.20 13.31
N THR A 352 -37.59 27.90 14.02
CA THR A 352 -36.98 29.15 13.54
C THR A 352 -35.94 28.89 12.44
N PRO A 353 -35.67 29.85 11.53
CA PRO A 353 -34.63 29.71 10.51
C PRO A 353 -33.25 29.34 11.10
N ALA A 354 -32.87 29.91 12.24
CA ALA A 354 -31.61 29.58 12.93
C ALA A 354 -31.58 28.13 13.43
N ARG A 355 -32.68 27.63 14.00
CA ARG A 355 -32.74 26.22 14.44
C ARG A 355 -32.78 25.26 13.25
N MET A 356 -33.41 25.65 12.15
CA MET A 356 -33.39 24.89 10.91
C MET A 356 -31.99 24.83 10.28
N ALA A 357 -31.20 25.92 10.36
CA ALA A 357 -29.79 25.91 9.95
C ALA A 357 -28.98 24.84 10.70
N GLN A 358 -29.11 24.81 12.04
CA GLN A 358 -28.45 23.82 12.89
C GLN A 358 -28.88 22.38 12.58
N ILE A 359 -30.17 22.16 12.32
CA ILE A 359 -30.70 20.84 11.96
C ILE A 359 -30.12 20.41 10.61
N LEU A 360 -30.12 21.29 9.61
CA LEU A 360 -29.53 21.03 8.30
C LEU A 360 -28.04 20.68 8.39
N ARG A 361 -27.29 21.35 9.28
CA ARG A 361 -25.86 21.04 9.50
C ARG A 361 -25.64 19.73 10.22
N ARG A 362 -26.57 19.32 11.08
CA ARG A 362 -26.52 17.99 11.72
C ARG A 362 -26.89 16.87 10.74
N LEU A 363 -27.84 17.13 9.84
CA LEU A 363 -28.30 16.16 8.86
C LEU A 363 -27.37 16.04 7.65
N VAL A 364 -26.73 17.14 7.25
CA VAL A 364 -25.81 17.20 6.11
C VAL A 364 -24.52 17.90 6.57
N PRO A 365 -23.56 17.15 7.15
CA PRO A 365 -22.31 17.72 7.64
C PRO A 365 -21.43 18.27 6.51
N GLU A 366 -21.40 17.59 5.36
CA GLU A 366 -20.52 17.95 4.25
C GLU A 366 -21.02 19.16 3.44
N SER A 367 -20.12 20.11 3.17
CA SER A 367 -20.45 21.37 2.51
C SER A 367 -20.90 21.20 1.06
N ASP A 368 -20.33 20.23 0.34
CA ASP A 368 -20.64 19.98 -1.07
C ASP A 368 -21.99 19.31 -1.24
N ASP A 369 -22.32 18.36 -0.36
CA ASP A 369 -23.64 17.76 -0.27
C ASP A 369 -24.70 18.82 0.08
N LEU A 370 -24.42 19.69 1.05
CA LEU A 370 -25.33 20.78 1.41
C LEU A 370 -25.55 21.75 0.25
N LYS A 371 -24.48 22.12 -0.47
CA LYS A 371 -24.56 22.99 -1.65
C LYS A 371 -25.40 22.37 -2.77
N ARG A 372 -25.25 21.06 -3.02
CA ARG A 372 -26.06 20.29 -3.98
C ARG A 372 -27.53 20.22 -3.57
N LEU A 373 -27.79 20.08 -2.28
CA LEU A 373 -29.14 19.88 -1.72
C LEU A 373 -29.92 21.18 -1.49
N LEU A 374 -29.25 22.31 -1.26
CA LEU A 374 -29.88 23.60 -1.00
C LEU A 374 -31.00 23.97 -2.01
N PRO A 375 -30.83 23.78 -3.34
CA PRO A 375 -31.91 24.00 -4.30
C PRO A 375 -33.13 23.09 -4.08
N LYS A 376 -32.93 21.81 -3.75
CA LYS A 376 -34.01 20.84 -3.47
C LYS A 376 -34.71 21.17 -2.15
N ILE A 377 -33.93 21.48 -1.11
CA ILE A 377 -34.39 21.91 0.22
C ILE A 377 -35.20 23.21 0.11
N LYS A 378 -34.75 24.18 -0.70
CA LYS A 378 -35.48 25.42 -0.95
C LYS A 378 -36.89 25.13 -1.46
N THR A 379 -36.99 24.34 -2.52
CA THR A 379 -38.27 23.99 -3.14
C THR A 379 -39.18 23.30 -2.13
N ALA A 380 -38.64 22.31 -1.40
CA ALA A 380 -39.35 21.58 -0.37
C ALA A 380 -39.87 22.47 0.78
N LEU A 381 -39.03 23.34 1.33
CA LEU A 381 -39.42 24.22 2.44
C LEU A 381 -40.44 25.28 2.01
N LEU A 382 -40.33 25.80 0.78
CA LEU A 382 -41.32 26.73 0.22
C LEU A 382 -42.68 26.04 0.00
N GLU A 383 -42.68 24.79 -0.47
CA GLU A 383 -43.90 23.96 -0.60
C GLU A 383 -44.57 23.70 0.77
N GLU A 384 -43.77 23.48 1.82
CA GLU A 384 -44.23 23.31 3.20
C GLU A 384 -44.63 24.63 3.91
N GLY A 385 -44.59 25.76 3.20
CA GLY A 385 -45.11 27.04 3.68
C GLY A 385 -44.07 28.02 4.24
N MET A 386 -42.77 27.77 4.09
CA MET A 386 -41.74 28.73 4.44
C MET A 386 -41.82 29.97 3.53
N SER A 387 -41.77 31.16 4.13
CA SER A 387 -41.70 32.40 3.35
C SER A 387 -40.32 32.60 2.71
N HIS A 388 -40.27 33.34 1.61
CA HIS A 388 -39.01 33.68 0.95
C HIS A 388 -38.05 34.46 1.88
N THR A 389 -38.59 35.28 2.78
CA THR A 389 -37.80 36.04 3.77
C THR A 389 -37.17 35.11 4.80
N GLN A 390 -37.93 34.16 5.35
CA GLN A 390 -37.42 33.16 6.30
C GLN A 390 -36.36 32.25 5.65
N TYR A 391 -36.51 31.94 4.36
CA TYR A 391 -35.50 31.18 3.63
C TYR A 391 -34.19 31.97 3.46
N LEU A 392 -34.27 33.30 3.21
CA LEU A 392 -33.07 34.15 3.16
C LEU A 392 -32.37 34.23 4.52
N GLU A 393 -33.14 34.32 5.61
CA GLU A 393 -32.59 34.25 6.97
C GLU A 393 -31.92 32.90 7.24
N LEU A 394 -32.55 31.78 6.82
CA LEU A 394 -31.97 30.44 6.91
C LEU A 394 -30.62 30.36 6.16
N VAL A 395 -30.55 30.87 4.93
CA VAL A 395 -29.31 30.89 4.14
C VAL A 395 -28.24 31.76 4.78
N GLN A 396 -28.62 32.88 5.42
CA GLN A 396 -27.67 33.72 6.15
C GLN A 396 -27.12 33.02 7.40
N GLU A 397 -27.97 32.32 8.16
CA GLU A 397 -27.53 31.54 9.32
C GLU A 397 -26.67 30.34 8.90
N LEU A 398 -27.05 29.62 7.84
CA LEU A 398 -26.20 28.58 7.24
C LEU A 398 -24.87 29.13 6.74
N SER A 399 -24.87 30.32 6.11
CA SER A 399 -23.63 30.97 5.64
C SER A 399 -22.71 31.32 6.80
N LYS A 400 -23.24 31.83 7.93
CA LYS A 400 -22.42 32.08 9.13
C LYS A 400 -21.82 30.79 9.70
N GLU A 401 -22.61 29.71 9.74
CA GLU A 401 -22.14 28.40 10.20
C GLU A 401 -21.13 27.76 9.22
N LEU A 402 -21.33 27.94 7.91
CA LEU A 402 -20.45 27.45 6.84
C LEU A 402 -19.22 28.31 6.63
N GLN A 403 -19.21 29.60 6.95
CA GLN A 403 -18.02 30.44 6.82
C GLN A 403 -16.86 29.95 7.69
N SER A 404 -17.18 29.28 8.81
CA SER A 404 -16.19 28.63 9.66
C SER A 404 -15.62 27.34 9.08
N GLU A 405 -16.38 26.63 8.24
CA GLU A 405 -16.00 25.34 7.64
C GLU A 405 -15.55 25.44 6.18
N GLY A 406 -16.14 26.30 5.35
CA GLY A 406 -15.70 26.56 3.99
C GLY A 406 -14.29 27.16 3.97
N LEU A 407 -13.95 28.00 4.95
CA LEU A 407 -12.57 28.43 5.14
C LEU A 407 -11.67 27.26 5.56
N ALA A 408 -12.17 26.35 6.41
CA ALA A 408 -11.43 25.15 6.82
C ALA A 408 -11.20 24.19 5.64
N ASN A 409 -12.22 23.89 4.84
CA ASN A 409 -12.14 23.04 3.66
C ASN A 409 -11.24 23.65 2.59
N ILE A 410 -11.32 24.97 2.34
CA ILE A 410 -10.39 25.65 1.43
C ILE A 410 -8.95 25.53 1.95
N LEU A 411 -8.72 25.71 3.25
CA LEU A 411 -7.40 25.55 3.86
C LEU A 411 -6.92 24.09 3.81
N GLN A 412 -7.85 23.13 3.85
CA GLN A 412 -7.57 21.70 3.76
C GLN A 412 -7.19 21.27 2.34
N GLU A 413 -8.00 21.62 1.34
CA GLU A 413 -7.70 21.40 -0.08
C GLU A 413 -6.41 22.12 -0.50
N SER A 414 -6.24 23.39 -0.08
CA SER A 414 -5.03 24.15 -0.36
C SER A 414 -3.81 23.55 0.32
N GLY A 415 -3.98 22.97 1.52
CA GLY A 415 -2.94 22.23 2.24
C GLY A 415 -2.47 21.01 1.45
N GLU A 416 -3.42 20.20 0.95
CA GLU A 416 -3.11 19.01 0.16
C GLU A 416 -2.37 19.34 -1.13
N GLU A 417 -2.75 20.42 -1.84
CA GLU A 417 -2.05 20.88 -3.06
C GLU A 417 -0.59 21.26 -2.80
N ILE A 418 -0.27 21.79 -1.60
CA ILE A 418 1.09 22.15 -1.21
C ILE A 418 1.81 21.06 -0.39
N GLY A 419 1.19 19.88 -0.23
CA GLY A 419 1.76 18.73 0.47
C GLY A 419 1.79 18.85 2.00
N VAL A 420 0.89 19.66 2.58
CA VAL A 420 0.73 19.91 4.02
C VAL A 420 -0.61 19.36 4.49
N ASP A 421 -0.66 18.77 5.68
CA ASP A 421 -1.90 18.26 6.26
C ASP A 421 -2.87 19.42 6.56
N GLY A 422 -4.07 19.37 5.99
CA GLY A 422 -5.09 20.42 6.11
C GLY A 422 -5.50 20.68 7.56
N ASP A 423 -5.58 19.64 8.38
CA ASP A 423 -5.93 19.77 9.80
C ASP A 423 -4.83 20.50 10.59
N GLN A 424 -3.56 20.28 10.24
CA GLN A 424 -2.43 21.01 10.82
C GLN A 424 -2.46 22.49 10.41
N LEU A 425 -2.80 22.78 9.16
CA LEU A 425 -2.88 24.14 8.63
C LEU A 425 -4.00 24.93 9.32
N ILE A 426 -5.16 24.31 9.55
CA ILE A 426 -6.27 24.88 10.31
C ILE A 426 -5.87 25.12 11.77
N ALA A 427 -5.16 24.17 12.40
CA ALA A 427 -4.69 24.31 13.78
C ALA A 427 -3.71 25.49 13.94
N GLU A 428 -2.77 25.65 13.01
CA GLU A 428 -1.82 26.76 13.02
C GLU A 428 -2.49 28.12 12.72
N PHE A 429 -3.44 28.15 11.78
CA PHE A 429 -4.25 29.35 11.52
C PHE A 429 -5.04 29.79 12.77
N LYS A 430 -5.59 28.83 13.53
CA LYS A 430 -6.30 29.10 14.80
C LYS A 430 -5.37 29.57 15.93
N LYS A 431 -4.11 29.17 15.92
CA LYS A 431 -3.10 29.54 16.93
C LYS A 431 -2.66 31.00 16.78
N ASN A 432 -2.55 31.51 15.55
CA ASN A 432 -2.10 32.88 15.26
C ASN A 432 -2.95 33.58 14.16
N PRO A 433 -4.26 33.81 14.37
CA PRO A 433 -5.17 34.27 13.32
C PRO A 433 -4.87 35.69 12.82
N GLU A 434 -4.36 36.57 13.69
CA GLU A 434 -4.05 37.96 13.34
C GLU A 434 -2.86 38.06 12.37
N GLN A 435 -1.77 37.31 12.64
CA GLN A 435 -0.59 37.26 11.77
C GLN A 435 -0.91 36.61 10.41
N ALA A 436 -1.69 35.52 10.42
CA ALA A 436 -2.12 34.87 9.17
C ALA A 436 -2.97 35.80 8.30
N ALA A 437 -3.90 36.56 8.90
CA ALA A 437 -4.69 37.55 8.19
C ALA A 437 -3.83 38.70 7.62
N GLN A 438 -2.83 39.17 8.37
CA GLN A 438 -1.90 40.20 7.92
C GLN A 438 -1.02 39.71 6.75
N LEU A 439 -0.51 38.48 6.80
CA LEU A 439 0.26 37.87 5.70
C LEU A 439 -0.58 37.75 4.42
N ILE A 440 -1.82 37.25 4.53
CA ILE A 440 -2.73 37.10 3.39
C ILE A 440 -3.06 38.47 2.79
N TYR A 441 -3.36 39.46 3.63
CA TYR A 441 -3.66 40.83 3.18
C TYR A 441 -2.47 41.44 2.44
N LEU A 442 -1.27 41.33 3.01
CA LEU A 442 -0.07 41.93 2.45
C LEU A 442 0.39 41.24 1.16
N ALA A 443 0.30 39.90 1.10
CA ALA A 443 0.50 39.14 -0.13
C ALA A 443 -0.51 39.54 -1.23
N SER A 444 -1.77 39.79 -0.86
CA SER A 444 -2.80 40.32 -1.77
C SER A 444 -2.44 41.72 -2.28
N GLU A 445 -1.98 42.63 -1.42
CA GLU A 445 -1.59 43.99 -1.83
C GLU A 445 -0.33 44.02 -2.70
N ILE A 446 0.63 43.13 -2.45
CA ILE A 446 1.81 42.96 -3.32
C ILE A 446 1.39 42.44 -4.70
N ARG A 447 0.47 41.46 -4.76
CA ARG A 447 -0.08 40.98 -6.03
C ARG A 447 -0.83 42.06 -6.82
N LYS A 448 -1.41 43.05 -6.14
CA LYS A 448 -2.05 44.23 -6.75
C LYS A 448 -1.07 45.36 -7.09
N GLY A 449 0.22 45.22 -6.74
CA GLY A 449 1.27 46.20 -7.02
C GLY A 449 1.26 47.42 -6.10
N THR A 450 0.55 47.38 -4.97
CA THR A 450 0.41 48.48 -4.00
C THR A 450 1.00 48.15 -2.62
N GLY A 451 1.44 46.90 -2.41
CA GLY A 451 1.92 46.43 -1.13
C GLY A 451 3.37 46.80 -0.81
N ASP A 452 3.69 46.80 0.49
CA ASP A 452 5.04 47.03 1.01
C ASP A 452 5.77 45.68 1.17
N GLU A 453 6.67 45.39 0.25
CA GLU A 453 7.51 44.17 0.26
C GLU A 453 8.39 44.06 1.50
N ASP A 454 8.85 45.19 2.07
CA ASP A 454 9.72 45.19 3.24
C ASP A 454 8.92 44.78 4.49
N MET A 455 7.66 45.21 4.56
CA MET A 455 6.73 44.76 5.60
C MET A 455 6.43 43.26 5.48
N LEU A 456 6.34 42.71 4.26
CA LEU A 456 6.10 41.27 4.08
C LEU A 456 7.31 40.45 4.51
N ALA A 457 8.50 40.89 4.10
CA ALA A 457 9.74 40.24 4.51
C ALA A 457 9.92 40.26 6.04
N ASP A 458 9.60 41.37 6.71
CA ASP A 458 9.67 41.47 8.17
C ASP A 458 8.65 40.57 8.88
N LEU A 459 7.44 40.41 8.32
CA LEU A 459 6.40 39.55 8.88
C LEU A 459 6.74 38.05 8.68
N LEU A 460 7.24 37.69 7.49
CA LEU A 460 7.72 36.33 7.19
C LEU A 460 8.93 35.94 8.05
N ALA A 461 9.88 36.86 8.25
CA ALA A 461 11.03 36.63 9.13
C ALA A 461 10.58 36.30 10.57
N GLY A 462 9.63 37.08 11.10
CA GLY A 462 9.08 36.83 12.44
C GLY A 462 8.37 35.48 12.56
N TYR A 463 7.67 35.04 11.51
CA TYR A 463 6.99 33.73 11.51
C TYR A 463 7.99 32.56 11.47
N VAL A 464 9.01 32.65 10.62
CA VAL A 464 10.11 31.66 10.55
C VAL A 464 10.88 31.58 11.86
N GLU A 465 11.09 32.70 12.55
CA GLU A 465 11.69 32.75 13.89
C GLU A 465 10.82 32.05 14.94
N GLN A 466 9.51 32.30 14.94
CA GLN A 466 8.57 31.72 15.90
C GLN A 466 8.42 30.20 15.73
N ILE A 467 8.30 29.72 14.48
CA ILE A 467 8.22 28.29 14.18
C ILE A 467 9.57 27.61 14.43
N GLY A 468 10.67 28.19 13.92
CA GLY A 468 12.01 27.63 14.12
C GLY A 468 12.38 27.51 15.60
N GLY A 469 11.95 28.47 16.43
CA GLY A 469 12.13 28.41 17.88
C GLY A 469 11.32 27.30 18.56
N GLN A 470 10.06 27.07 18.15
CA GLN A 470 9.21 26.01 18.70
C GLN A 470 9.70 24.61 18.27
N MET A 471 10.03 24.44 17.00
CA MET A 471 10.55 23.17 16.48
C MET A 471 11.90 22.81 17.10
N ALA A 472 12.79 23.79 17.27
CA ALA A 472 14.08 23.55 17.91
C ALA A 472 13.96 23.17 19.39
N LEU A 473 12.95 23.67 20.10
CA LEU A 473 12.65 23.27 21.50
C LEU A 473 12.12 21.83 21.59
N GLU A 474 11.43 21.34 20.56
CA GLU A 474 10.93 19.96 20.50
C GLU A 474 12.02 18.96 20.08
N GLU A 475 12.95 19.38 19.21
CA GLU A 475 14.04 18.54 18.69
C GLU A 475 15.30 18.53 19.60
N ALA A 476 15.37 19.43 20.58
CA ALA A 476 16.46 19.47 21.54
C ALA A 476 16.29 18.43 22.65
N GLU A 477 16.96 17.29 22.52
CA GLU A 477 17.09 16.29 23.61
C GLU A 477 18.08 16.72 24.71
N SER A 478 18.74 17.89 24.60
CA SER A 478 19.71 18.37 25.59
C SER A 478 19.57 19.87 25.87
N ASP A 479 19.80 20.25 27.14
CA ASP A 479 19.84 21.64 27.63
C ASP A 479 21.07 22.44 27.12
N ASP A 480 21.72 22.03 26.03
CA ASP A 480 22.88 22.72 25.45
C ASP A 480 22.44 23.88 24.53
N PRO A 481 22.72 25.15 24.90
CA PRO A 481 22.37 26.32 24.08
C PRO A 481 23.04 26.34 22.71
N ALA A 482 24.21 25.70 22.55
CA ALA A 482 24.91 25.64 21.27
C ALA A 482 24.23 24.67 20.29
N HIS A 483 23.75 23.54 20.79
CA HIS A 483 22.97 22.57 20.02
C HIS A 483 21.62 23.17 19.60
N LEU A 484 20.90 23.81 20.53
CA LEU A 484 19.65 24.55 20.22
C LEU A 484 19.86 25.59 19.11
N LYS A 485 20.95 26.35 19.17
CA LYS A 485 21.30 27.36 18.17
C LYS A 485 21.59 26.76 16.79
N GLN A 486 22.28 25.62 16.74
CA GLN A 486 22.54 24.90 15.49
C GLN A 486 21.23 24.39 14.88
N VAL A 487 20.37 23.78 15.69
CA VAL A 487 19.06 23.27 15.27
C VAL A 487 18.18 24.41 14.75
N VAL A 488 18.11 25.56 15.44
CA VAL A 488 17.37 26.74 14.96
C VAL A 488 17.92 27.24 13.62
N GLY A 489 19.25 27.37 13.47
CA GLY A 489 19.88 27.86 12.24
C GLY A 489 19.66 26.95 11.03
N ASP A 490 19.81 25.64 11.23
CA ASP A 490 19.58 24.62 10.21
C ASP A 490 18.09 24.57 9.80
N LEU A 491 17.17 24.67 10.77
CA LEU A 491 15.73 24.74 10.50
C LEU A 491 15.35 26.02 9.72
N GLN A 492 15.85 27.19 10.11
CA GLN A 492 15.55 28.45 9.42
C GLN A 492 16.08 28.46 7.98
N SER A 493 17.29 27.95 7.76
CA SER A 493 17.89 27.86 6.42
C SER A 493 17.09 26.92 5.51
N ASN A 494 16.63 25.79 6.06
CA ASN A 494 15.78 24.84 5.33
C ASN A 494 14.40 25.43 5.01
N LEU A 495 13.79 26.17 5.94
CA LEU A 495 12.50 26.85 5.74
C LEU A 495 12.60 27.91 4.65
N VAL A 496 13.65 28.73 4.65
CA VAL A 496 13.88 29.75 3.61
C VAL A 496 14.11 29.10 2.24
N SER A 497 14.88 28.01 2.18
CA SER A 497 15.10 27.25 0.94
C SER A 497 13.82 26.64 0.38
N GLN A 498 12.87 26.23 1.24
CA GLN A 498 11.56 25.76 0.82
C GLN A 498 10.67 26.90 0.33
N LEU A 499 10.67 28.04 1.01
CA LEU A 499 9.92 29.24 0.59
C LEU A 499 10.40 29.76 -0.78
N GLY A 500 11.70 29.70 -1.06
CA GLY A 500 12.24 30.09 -2.36
C GLY A 500 11.91 29.16 -3.53
N LYS A 501 11.31 27.99 -3.27
CA LYS A 501 10.79 27.08 -4.31
C LYS A 501 9.33 27.36 -4.67
N MET A 502 8.64 28.15 -3.85
CA MET A 502 7.31 28.67 -4.16
C MET A 502 7.50 29.95 -4.99
N ASP A 503 6.69 30.14 -6.03
CA ASP A 503 6.79 31.15 -7.10
C ASP A 503 6.75 32.62 -6.58
N MET A 504 7.76 33.01 -5.80
CA MET A 504 7.94 34.30 -5.14
C MET A 504 9.04 35.10 -5.84
N ASP A 505 8.92 36.43 -5.81
CA ASP A 505 9.92 37.32 -6.39
C ASP A 505 11.29 37.17 -5.67
N GLU A 506 12.36 37.01 -6.45
CA GLU A 506 13.73 36.83 -5.95
C GLU A 506 14.17 37.98 -5.01
N GLY A 507 13.63 39.18 -5.21
CA GLY A 507 13.91 40.35 -4.37
C GLY A 507 13.36 40.22 -2.95
N ILE A 508 12.22 39.55 -2.77
CA ILE A 508 11.59 39.34 -1.45
C ILE A 508 12.34 38.26 -0.67
N ILE A 509 12.78 37.19 -1.34
CA ILE A 509 13.58 36.12 -0.74
C ILE A 509 14.91 36.68 -0.24
N GLN A 510 15.59 37.49 -1.05
CA GLN A 510 16.86 38.10 -0.65
C GLN A 510 16.71 39.04 0.55
N LYS A 511 15.60 39.79 0.62
CA LYS A 511 15.28 40.65 1.77
C LYS A 511 14.98 39.82 3.03
N LEU A 512 14.22 38.74 2.90
CA LEU A 512 13.91 37.81 3.99
C LEU A 512 15.19 37.17 4.56
N GLU A 513 16.07 36.64 3.70
CA GLU A 513 17.37 36.10 4.08
C GLU A 513 18.22 37.13 4.82
N ASN A 514 18.31 38.34 4.29
CA ASN A 514 19.09 39.41 4.92
C ASN A 514 18.53 39.80 6.29
N ARG A 515 17.21 39.81 6.47
CA ARG A 515 16.55 40.12 7.75
C ARG A 515 16.75 39.01 8.78
N LEU A 516 16.56 37.74 8.39
CA LEU A 516 16.79 36.58 9.26
C LEU A 516 18.27 36.49 9.68
N ASN A 517 19.21 36.70 8.75
CA ASN A 517 20.64 36.68 9.05
C ASN A 517 21.05 37.84 9.98
N ALA A 518 20.58 39.06 9.73
CA ALA A 518 20.88 40.21 10.57
C ALA A 518 20.30 40.07 11.99
N ARG A 519 19.12 39.46 12.13
CA ARG A 519 18.48 39.22 13.44
C ARG A 519 19.06 38.02 14.17
N MET A 520 19.41 36.95 13.46
CA MET A 520 20.18 35.85 14.02
C MET A 520 21.48 36.40 14.60
N GLU A 521 22.26 37.17 13.84
CA GLU A 521 23.51 37.77 14.32
C GLU A 521 23.30 38.63 15.60
N ALA A 522 22.21 39.40 15.67
CA ALA A 522 21.84 40.17 16.87
C ALA A 522 21.45 39.28 18.07
N VAL A 523 20.69 38.20 17.86
CA VAL A 523 20.35 37.22 18.91
C VAL A 523 21.60 36.48 19.38
N LEU A 524 22.53 36.17 18.46
CA LEU A 524 23.80 35.55 18.79
C LEU A 524 24.70 36.49 19.59
N ASP A 525 24.71 37.77 19.27
CA ASP A 525 25.44 38.79 20.03
C ASP A 525 24.81 39.06 21.39
N GLN A 526 23.48 39.01 21.50
CA GLN A 526 22.76 39.12 22.77
C GLN A 526 23.00 37.90 23.67
N MET A 527 22.94 36.68 23.12
CA MET A 527 23.29 35.45 23.86
C MET A 527 24.78 35.41 24.23
N ARG A 528 25.68 35.88 23.35
CA ARG A 528 27.10 36.07 23.69
C ARG A 528 27.27 37.05 24.85
N ALA A 529 26.53 38.15 24.87
CA ALA A 529 26.59 39.15 25.93
C ALA A 529 26.02 38.63 27.27
N GLU A 530 24.94 37.83 27.24
CA GLU A 530 24.39 37.18 28.43
C GLU A 530 25.27 36.04 28.95
N TRP A 531 25.90 35.29 28.04
CA TRP A 531 26.86 34.23 28.39
C TRP A 531 28.17 34.79 28.94
N LEU A 532 28.68 35.91 28.41
CA LEU A 532 29.84 36.62 28.95
C LEU A 532 29.58 37.15 30.37
N LYS A 533 28.33 37.50 30.70
CA LYS A 533 27.93 37.89 32.07
C LYS A 533 27.86 36.70 33.03
N THR A 534 27.40 35.54 32.57
CA THR A 534 27.29 34.31 33.39
C THR A 534 28.62 33.57 33.53
N ALA A 535 29.45 33.53 32.49
CA ALA A 535 30.81 33.01 32.56
C ALA A 535 31.79 33.93 33.32
N GLY A 536 31.46 35.22 33.44
CA GLY A 536 32.23 36.20 34.23
C GLY A 536 31.98 36.16 35.74
N SER A 537 31.04 35.33 36.24
CA SER A 537 30.69 35.25 37.66
C SER A 537 31.22 34.01 38.39
N GLN A 538 32.03 33.17 37.73
CA GLN A 538 32.72 32.03 38.35
C GLN A 538 34.22 32.00 38.01
N SER A 539 34.96 33.01 38.47
CA SER A 539 36.38 32.86 38.79
C SER A 539 36.84 34.11 39.52
N GLY A 540 37.17 33.94 40.80
CA GLY A 540 37.81 34.97 41.61
C GLY A 540 39.20 35.30 41.08
N ASP A 541 39.54 36.58 41.22
CA ASP A 541 40.85 37.20 41.42
C ASP A 541 42.08 36.51 40.79
N GLY A 542 42.70 37.16 39.81
CA GLY A 542 44.01 36.75 39.29
C GLY A 542 44.32 37.21 37.87
N ASP A 543 44.85 38.42 37.79
CA ASP A 543 45.64 39.03 36.72
C ASP A 543 46.21 38.09 35.63
N SER A 544 45.88 38.39 34.36
CA SER A 544 46.82 38.70 33.26
C SER A 544 46.32 38.21 31.88
N GLY A 545 46.43 39.11 30.90
CA GLY A 545 45.81 39.01 29.59
C GLY A 545 46.27 37.84 28.73
N GLY A 546 45.30 37.22 28.07
CA GLY A 546 45.51 36.32 26.95
C GLY A 546 44.22 36.25 26.14
N TYR A 547 44.30 36.67 24.87
CA TYR A 547 43.23 36.54 23.88
C TYR A 547 42.58 35.14 23.98
N LYS A 548 41.32 35.06 24.43
CA LYS A 548 40.54 33.82 24.29
C LYS A 548 40.29 33.62 22.80
N LYS A 549 41.05 32.69 22.20
CA LYS A 549 40.98 32.30 20.79
C LYS A 549 39.51 32.10 20.38
N ASN A 550 39.06 32.88 19.40
CA ASN A 550 37.83 32.57 18.65
C ASN A 550 38.01 31.16 18.07
N LEU A 551 37.16 30.22 18.48
CA LEU A 551 37.13 28.89 17.86
C LEU A 551 36.63 29.04 16.43
N SER A 552 37.25 28.33 15.51
CA SER A 552 36.80 28.23 14.13
C SER A 552 35.49 27.42 14.02
N VAL A 553 34.84 27.49 12.86
CA VAL A 553 33.64 26.66 12.57
C VAL A 553 33.96 25.18 12.73
N LEU A 554 35.11 24.71 12.21
CA LEU A 554 35.52 23.31 12.39
C LEU A 554 35.78 22.95 13.86
N GLN A 555 36.48 23.80 14.63
CA GLN A 555 36.73 23.55 16.05
C GLN A 555 35.44 23.50 16.87
N THR A 556 34.42 24.23 16.44
CA THR A 556 33.10 24.21 17.07
C THR A 556 32.40 22.86 16.82
N LEU A 557 32.46 22.35 15.59
CA LEU A 557 31.92 21.04 15.21
C LEU A 557 32.66 19.88 15.90
N GLU A 558 33.97 19.98 16.07
CA GLU A 558 34.78 18.97 16.76
C GLU A 558 34.49 18.88 18.26
N GLN A 559 34.12 20.00 18.89
CA GLN A 559 33.78 20.02 20.32
C GLN A 559 32.37 19.51 20.62
N SER A 560 31.45 19.54 19.65
CA SER A 560 30.07 19.10 19.81
C SER A 560 29.84 17.63 19.49
N VAL A 561 30.83 16.92 18.94
CA VAL A 561 30.70 15.52 18.51
C VAL A 561 31.59 14.60 19.34
N ALA A 562 31.04 13.46 19.78
CA ALA A 562 31.84 12.45 20.48
C ALA A 562 32.89 11.85 19.54
N GLU A 563 34.13 11.65 20.03
CA GLU A 563 35.28 11.16 19.22
C GLU A 563 35.07 9.81 18.51
N HIS A 564 34.02 9.07 18.88
CA HIS A 564 33.70 7.74 18.36
C HIS A 564 32.47 7.69 17.45
N ASP A 565 31.75 8.80 17.28
CA ASP A 565 30.62 8.88 16.36
C ASP A 565 31.09 9.00 14.91
N GLU A 566 30.23 8.61 13.97
CA GLU A 566 30.54 8.64 12.54
C GLU A 566 30.96 10.04 12.07
N LEU A 567 30.26 11.07 12.54
CA LEU A 567 30.63 12.46 12.29
C LEU A 567 31.99 12.80 12.89
N GLY A 568 32.33 12.30 14.09
CA GLY A 568 33.63 12.56 14.72
C GLY A 568 34.80 11.96 13.94
N VAL A 569 34.61 10.77 13.36
CA VAL A 569 35.60 10.15 12.45
C VAL A 569 35.75 10.96 11.16
N ILE A 570 34.64 11.46 10.61
CA ILE A 570 34.66 12.28 9.40
C ILE A 570 35.34 13.63 9.67
N LEU A 571 35.03 14.29 10.80
CA LEU A 571 35.62 15.57 11.16
C LEU A 571 37.14 15.49 11.34
N LYS A 572 37.69 14.35 11.77
CA LYS A 572 39.15 14.12 11.77
C LYS A 572 39.75 14.15 10.36
N ILE A 573 39.06 13.59 9.37
CA ILE A 573 39.51 13.63 7.97
C ILE A 573 39.41 15.07 7.42
N VAL A 574 38.34 15.78 7.76
CA VAL A 574 38.17 17.19 7.39
C VAL A 574 39.27 18.06 8.02
N ARG A 575 39.65 17.78 9.28
CA ARG A 575 40.76 18.45 9.97
C ARG A 575 42.09 18.29 9.26
N GLU A 576 42.43 17.08 8.81
CA GLU A 576 43.64 16.84 8.03
C GLU A 576 43.65 17.65 6.72
N LYS A 577 42.49 17.81 6.07
CA LYS A 577 42.33 18.63 4.85
C LYS A 577 42.38 20.13 5.10
N VAL A 578 41.93 20.58 6.27
CA VAL A 578 42.11 21.96 6.70
C VAL A 578 43.59 22.23 7.02
N GLU A 579 44.26 21.31 7.68
CA GLU A 579 45.69 21.40 7.98
C GLU A 579 46.57 21.38 6.72
N SER A 580 46.14 20.67 5.66
CA SER A 580 46.79 20.70 4.34
C SER A 580 46.49 21.96 3.51
N GLY A 581 45.57 22.82 3.99
CA GLY A 581 45.17 24.05 3.32
C GLY A 581 44.22 23.84 2.13
N GLU A 582 43.64 22.64 1.99
CA GLU A 582 42.65 22.34 0.94
C GLU A 582 41.26 22.92 1.26
N ILE A 583 40.94 23.05 2.55
CA ILE A 583 39.68 23.56 3.06
C ILE A 583 39.98 24.67 4.08
N ASP A 584 39.23 25.78 4.02
CA ASP A 584 39.33 26.83 5.05
C ASP A 584 38.54 26.43 6.30
N GLU A 585 39.14 26.64 7.47
CA GLU A 585 38.59 26.23 8.77
C GLU A 585 37.26 26.94 9.14
N ASN A 586 36.91 28.02 8.44
CA ASN A 586 35.67 28.78 8.60
C ASN A 586 34.74 28.73 7.37
N ASP A 587 35.13 28.06 6.28
CA ASP A 587 34.27 27.87 5.11
C ASP A 587 33.31 26.70 5.35
N TYR A 588 32.18 27.03 5.99
CA TYR A 588 31.13 26.08 6.34
C TYR A 588 30.67 25.24 5.15
N LYS A 589 30.54 25.84 3.97
CA LYS A 589 30.05 25.14 2.77
C LYS A 589 31.02 24.07 2.33
N ARG A 590 32.32 24.38 2.27
CA ARG A 590 33.37 23.40 1.93
C ARG A 590 33.49 22.30 2.97
N ILE A 591 33.36 22.64 4.25
CA ILE A 591 33.35 21.66 5.35
C ILE A 591 32.15 20.70 5.19
N GLN A 592 30.95 21.22 4.90
CA GLN A 592 29.74 20.41 4.70
C GLN A 592 29.83 19.52 3.45
N ASP A 593 30.33 20.04 2.34
CA ASP A 593 30.54 19.30 1.10
C ASP A 593 31.49 18.12 1.32
N GLU A 594 32.60 18.35 2.03
CA GLU A 594 33.56 17.31 2.36
C GLU A 594 32.97 16.27 3.32
N ILE A 595 32.22 16.69 4.36
CA ILE A 595 31.51 15.76 5.24
C ILE A 595 30.59 14.85 4.44
N SER A 596 29.85 15.42 3.48
CA SER A 596 28.93 14.66 2.61
C SER A 596 29.67 13.68 1.71
N GLN A 597 30.81 14.09 1.14
CA GLN A 597 31.67 13.22 0.34
C GLN A 597 32.23 12.05 1.17
N GLN A 598 32.71 12.32 2.38
CA GLN A 598 33.24 11.28 3.27
C GLN A 598 32.15 10.30 3.72
N LYS A 599 30.93 10.77 4.00
CA LYS A 599 29.78 9.90 4.26
C LYS A 599 29.53 8.95 3.08
N GLN A 600 29.59 9.44 1.85
CA GLN A 600 29.40 8.63 0.65
C GLN A 600 30.51 7.59 0.47
N LEU A 601 31.77 7.97 0.69
CA LEU A 601 32.92 7.05 0.62
C LEU A 601 32.84 5.94 1.68
N ILE A 602 32.46 6.28 2.91
CA ILE A 602 32.24 5.30 3.99
C ILE A 602 31.13 4.33 3.60
N LYS A 603 30.02 4.84 3.07
CA LYS A 603 28.89 4.03 2.60
C LYS A 603 29.29 3.08 1.46
N GLU A 604 30.07 3.55 0.49
CA GLU A 604 30.61 2.72 -0.60
C GLU A 604 31.60 1.66 -0.10
N LYS A 605 32.45 2.01 0.86
CA LYS A 605 33.37 1.05 1.51
C LYS A 605 32.60 -0.04 2.25
N GLU A 606 31.55 0.31 2.99
CA GLU A 606 30.68 -0.66 3.66
C GLU A 606 29.89 -1.53 2.67
N ALA A 607 29.40 -0.93 1.57
CA ALA A 607 28.72 -1.65 0.50
C ALA A 607 29.65 -2.67 -0.19
N ASN A 608 30.94 -2.36 -0.33
CA ASN A 608 31.94 -3.23 -0.97
C ASN A 608 32.69 -4.17 0.01
N ARG A 609 32.46 -4.05 1.32
CA ARG A 609 33.09 -4.93 2.32
C ARG A 609 32.79 -6.40 2.06
N VAL A 610 33.79 -7.27 2.07
CA VAL A 610 33.59 -8.72 1.96
C VAL A 610 33.20 -9.26 3.34
N MET A 611 32.14 -10.06 3.40
CA MET A 611 31.68 -10.71 4.64
C MET A 611 32.13 -12.18 4.63
N PRO A 612 32.38 -12.79 5.80
CA PRO A 612 32.58 -14.24 5.89
C PRO A 612 31.42 -15.02 5.26
N THR A 613 31.71 -16.21 4.73
CA THR A 613 30.69 -17.07 4.13
C THR A 613 29.57 -17.36 5.13
N GLY A 614 28.31 -17.18 4.72
CA GLY A 614 27.14 -17.37 5.58
C GLY A 614 26.74 -16.15 6.42
N VAL A 615 27.44 -15.02 6.33
CA VAL A 615 27.15 -13.81 7.10
C VAL A 615 26.52 -12.71 6.25
N VAL A 616 25.42 -12.13 6.75
CA VAL A 616 24.64 -11.10 6.07
C VAL A 616 25.03 -9.69 6.54
N LYS A 617 25.11 -8.73 5.60
CA LYS A 617 25.35 -7.30 5.88
C LYS A 617 24.15 -6.62 6.53
N ALA A 618 24.35 -5.43 7.11
CA ALA A 618 23.30 -4.61 7.74
C ALA A 618 22.01 -4.46 6.91
N ALA A 619 22.11 -3.98 5.68
CA ALA A 619 20.93 -3.81 4.81
C ALA A 619 20.21 -5.13 4.52
N GLY A 620 20.97 -6.20 4.24
CA GLY A 620 20.39 -7.53 4.00
C GLY A 620 19.76 -8.12 5.26
N MET A 621 20.36 -7.90 6.43
CA MET A 621 19.86 -8.42 7.69
C MET A 621 18.54 -7.74 8.09
N ALA A 622 18.44 -6.43 7.89
CA ALA A 622 17.20 -5.68 8.09
C ALA A 622 16.08 -6.19 7.15
N PHE A 623 16.39 -6.40 5.87
CA PHE A 623 15.42 -6.94 4.91
C PHE A 623 14.95 -8.36 5.28
N ILE A 624 15.87 -9.24 5.71
CA ILE A 624 15.52 -10.60 6.13
C ILE A 624 14.62 -10.56 7.37
N LEU A 625 14.92 -9.70 8.36
CA LEU A 625 14.06 -9.54 9.54
C LEU A 625 12.66 -9.04 9.17
N GLU A 626 12.56 -8.09 8.26
CA GLU A 626 11.28 -7.60 7.76
C GLU A 626 10.45 -8.74 7.13
N LYS A 627 11.08 -9.59 6.31
CA LYS A 627 10.40 -10.75 5.72
C LYS A 627 10.04 -11.82 6.76
N GLU A 628 10.87 -12.03 7.77
CA GLU A 628 10.59 -12.99 8.82
C GLU A 628 9.44 -12.53 9.74
N ILE A 629 9.37 -11.24 10.07
CA ILE A 629 8.23 -10.62 10.75
C ILE A 629 6.94 -10.82 9.94
N ALA A 630 6.98 -10.54 8.64
CA ALA A 630 5.82 -10.74 7.77
C ALA A 630 5.36 -12.20 7.73
N ARG A 631 6.30 -13.16 7.70
CA ARG A 631 5.99 -14.60 7.75
C ARG A 631 5.42 -15.01 9.10
N ALA A 632 6.02 -14.56 10.19
CA ALA A 632 5.57 -14.84 11.55
C ALA A 632 4.15 -14.34 11.80
N ASN A 633 3.84 -13.11 11.35
CA ASN A 633 2.49 -12.55 11.40
C ASN A 633 1.48 -13.36 10.57
N ARG A 634 1.88 -13.78 9.36
CA ARG A 634 1.01 -14.55 8.46
C ARG A 634 0.73 -15.97 8.96
N TYR A 635 1.77 -16.68 9.37
CA TYR A 635 1.71 -18.10 9.71
C TYR A 635 1.58 -18.35 11.22
N LYS A 636 1.56 -17.29 12.03
CA LYS A 636 1.41 -17.32 13.49
C LYS A 636 2.42 -18.25 14.17
N TYR A 637 3.70 -18.11 13.83
CA TYR A 637 4.80 -18.81 14.51
C TYR A 637 5.77 -17.82 15.17
N ASP A 638 6.51 -18.32 16.16
CA ASP A 638 7.53 -17.54 16.86
C ASP A 638 8.88 -17.62 16.15
N PHE A 639 9.57 -16.50 16.02
CA PHE A 639 11.03 -16.50 15.79
C PHE A 639 11.72 -15.70 16.89
N SER A 640 13.02 -15.92 17.04
CA SER A 640 13.84 -15.17 17.98
C SER A 640 15.09 -14.63 17.32
N THR A 641 15.63 -13.55 17.85
CA THR A 641 16.97 -13.08 17.52
C THR A 641 17.86 -13.11 18.74
N LEU A 642 19.12 -13.46 18.52
CA LEU A 642 20.21 -13.27 19.46
C LEU A 642 21.01 -12.05 19.01
N ALA A 643 21.34 -11.15 19.92
CA ALA A 643 22.14 -9.98 19.61
C ALA A 643 23.35 -9.91 20.54
N PHE A 644 24.51 -9.58 19.97
CA PHE A 644 25.80 -9.56 20.65
C PHE A 644 26.54 -8.25 20.41
N SER A 645 27.28 -7.81 21.42
CA SER A 645 28.18 -6.67 21.34
C SER A 645 29.49 -6.96 22.06
N ILE A 646 30.61 -6.55 21.46
CA ILE A 646 31.94 -6.71 22.07
C ILE A 646 32.11 -5.64 23.15
N ILE A 647 32.39 -6.08 24.38
CA ILE A 647 32.61 -5.20 25.55
C ILE A 647 34.10 -4.95 25.78
N HIS A 648 34.90 -6.01 25.69
CA HIS A 648 36.32 -5.96 26.03
C HIS A 648 37.11 -6.91 25.14
N ILE A 649 38.32 -6.48 24.80
CA ILE A 649 39.23 -7.18 23.90
C ILE A 649 40.60 -7.19 24.58
N LYS A 650 41.17 -8.37 24.79
CA LYS A 650 42.48 -8.52 25.42
C LYS A 650 43.36 -9.49 24.63
N PRO A 651 44.35 -9.00 23.87
CA PRO A 651 45.33 -9.86 23.21
C PRO A 651 46.14 -10.65 24.25
N LYS A 652 46.34 -11.96 24.03
CA LYS A 652 47.21 -12.78 24.90
C LYS A 652 48.70 -12.52 24.67
N LEU A 653 49.06 -12.01 23.51
CA LEU A 653 50.42 -11.64 23.13
C LEU A 653 50.57 -10.11 23.18
N LYS A 654 51.80 -9.62 23.42
CA LYS A 654 52.09 -8.19 23.21
C LYS A 654 52.08 -7.92 21.71
N VAL A 655 51.14 -7.09 21.28
CA VAL A 655 50.95 -6.73 19.86
C VAL A 655 51.31 -5.25 19.66
N PRO A 656 52.02 -4.88 18.59
CA PRO A 656 52.22 -3.47 18.23
C PRO A 656 50.89 -2.74 18.03
N ALA A 657 50.84 -1.46 18.41
CA ALA A 657 49.65 -0.63 18.20
C ALA A 657 49.27 -0.59 16.71
N GLY A 658 48.01 -0.91 16.39
CA GLY A 658 47.49 -0.94 15.02
C GLY A 658 47.69 -2.25 14.24
N ALA A 659 48.36 -3.27 14.80
CA ALA A 659 48.54 -4.54 14.08
C ALA A 659 47.25 -5.37 13.92
N VAL A 660 46.21 -5.04 14.69
CA VAL A 660 44.87 -5.62 14.56
C VAL A 660 43.88 -4.47 14.41
N ASN A 661 43.16 -4.43 13.29
CA ASN A 661 42.12 -3.42 13.04
C ASN A 661 40.75 -3.94 13.50
N SER A 662 39.81 -3.01 13.71
CA SER A 662 38.43 -3.33 14.13
C SER A 662 37.69 -4.20 13.11
N GLU A 663 37.98 -4.03 11.82
CA GLU A 663 37.38 -4.80 10.74
C GLU A 663 37.75 -6.29 10.83
N ALA A 664 39.03 -6.63 11.02
CA ALA A 664 39.51 -8.01 11.14
C ALA A 664 39.01 -8.67 12.43
N ILE A 665 38.89 -7.90 13.51
CA ILE A 665 38.28 -8.37 14.76
C ILE A 665 36.84 -8.81 14.51
N MET A 666 36.04 -7.94 13.89
CA MET A 666 34.63 -8.23 13.60
C MET A 666 34.49 -9.41 12.64
N GLU A 667 35.36 -9.50 11.62
CA GLU A 667 35.37 -10.60 10.67
C GLU A 667 35.64 -11.95 11.35
N ALA A 668 36.65 -12.02 12.22
CA ALA A 668 36.98 -13.23 12.96
C ALA A 668 35.84 -13.66 13.90
N VAL A 669 35.21 -12.71 14.60
CA VAL A 669 34.06 -13.01 15.47
C VAL A 669 32.87 -13.51 14.66
N LEU A 670 32.56 -12.87 13.53
CA LEU A 670 31.46 -13.27 12.65
C LEU A 670 31.69 -14.67 12.05
N ALA A 671 32.93 -15.03 11.72
CA ALA A 671 33.28 -16.37 11.25
C ALA A 671 33.01 -17.44 12.33
N VAL A 672 33.44 -17.21 13.57
CA VAL A 672 33.17 -18.13 14.70
C VAL A 672 31.66 -18.30 14.92
N LEU A 673 30.90 -17.21 14.81
CA LEU A 673 29.44 -17.28 14.95
C LEU A 673 28.78 -18.03 13.79
N ALA A 674 29.21 -17.80 12.55
CA ALA A 674 28.68 -18.51 11.38
C ALA A 674 28.83 -20.03 11.51
N GLU A 675 29.91 -20.51 12.11
CA GLU A 675 30.12 -21.95 12.38
C GLU A 675 29.31 -22.46 13.58
N ALA A 676 29.01 -21.60 14.55
CA ALA A 676 28.31 -21.99 15.79
C ALA A 676 26.77 -22.11 15.61
N PHE A 677 26.21 -21.47 14.59
CA PHE A 677 24.80 -21.48 14.24
C PHE A 677 24.48 -22.53 13.16
N ARG A 678 23.20 -22.92 13.05
CA ARG A 678 22.77 -23.90 12.04
C ARG A 678 22.62 -23.22 10.68
N GLU A 679 22.60 -24.01 9.62
CA GLU A 679 22.41 -23.50 8.24
C GLU A 679 21.10 -22.71 8.04
N VAL A 680 20.06 -23.03 8.82
CA VAL A 680 18.76 -22.33 8.80
C VAL A 680 18.73 -21.06 9.65
N ASP A 681 19.71 -20.90 10.55
CA ASP A 681 19.88 -19.70 11.36
C ASP A 681 20.65 -18.68 10.52
N ILE A 682 20.28 -17.40 10.60
CA ILE A 682 20.86 -16.36 9.76
C ILE A 682 21.71 -15.43 10.61
N VAL A 683 23.02 -15.45 10.40
CA VAL A 683 23.97 -14.60 11.12
C VAL A 683 24.26 -13.35 10.29
N GLY A 684 24.32 -12.20 10.93
CA GLY A 684 24.61 -10.93 10.27
C GLY A 684 25.02 -9.82 11.21
N GLN A 685 25.18 -8.64 10.63
CA GLN A 685 25.46 -7.39 11.35
C GLN A 685 24.26 -6.46 11.18
N LEU A 686 23.96 -5.62 12.17
CA LEU A 686 22.91 -4.59 12.09
C LEU A 686 23.42 -3.16 12.37
N GLY A 687 24.65 -3.04 12.87
CA GLY A 687 25.37 -1.78 13.08
C GLY A 687 26.84 -2.05 13.38
N LYS A 688 27.68 -1.01 13.50
CA LYS A 688 29.16 -1.15 13.60
C LYS A 688 29.65 -2.14 14.65
N ASN A 689 28.96 -2.27 15.79
CA ASN A 689 29.31 -3.21 16.87
C ASN A 689 28.13 -4.08 17.34
N THR A 690 27.15 -4.32 16.46
CA THR A 690 25.93 -5.09 16.75
C THR A 690 25.86 -6.29 15.82
N ILE A 691 26.15 -7.46 16.38
CA ILE A 691 26.06 -8.74 15.68
C ILE A 691 24.72 -9.36 16.02
N VAL A 692 24.03 -9.92 15.03
CA VAL A 692 22.69 -10.49 15.20
C VAL A 692 22.62 -11.87 14.54
N ALA A 693 21.98 -12.80 15.22
CA ALA A 693 21.60 -14.09 14.67
C ALA A 693 20.08 -14.25 14.75
N LEU A 694 19.44 -14.47 13.61
CA LEU A 694 18.01 -14.77 13.50
C LEU A 694 17.79 -16.28 13.54
N LEU A 695 16.86 -16.69 14.39
CA LEU A 695 16.49 -18.08 14.66
C LEU A 695 15.01 -18.27 14.27
N PRO A 696 14.72 -18.66 13.01
CA PRO A 696 13.37 -18.95 12.57
C PRO A 696 12.73 -20.07 13.39
N MET A 697 11.42 -19.97 13.65
CA MET A 697 10.64 -21.01 14.35
C MET A 697 11.12 -21.34 15.78
N ILE A 698 11.90 -20.44 16.41
CA ILE A 698 12.40 -20.60 17.78
C ILE A 698 11.69 -19.62 18.71
N GLY A 699 10.96 -20.15 19.69
CA GLY A 699 10.34 -19.39 20.77
C GLY A 699 11.29 -19.02 21.92
N ARG A 700 10.78 -18.25 22.88
CA ARG A 700 11.53 -17.59 23.98
C ARG A 700 12.40 -18.51 24.83
N GLU A 701 11.92 -19.69 25.20
CA GLU A 701 12.71 -20.58 26.07
C GLU A 701 13.93 -21.17 25.35
N ASN A 702 13.72 -21.57 24.10
CA ASN A 702 14.76 -22.18 23.28
C ASN A 702 15.79 -21.14 22.82
N SER A 703 15.38 -19.89 22.60
CA SER A 703 16.32 -18.81 22.28
C SER A 703 17.27 -18.50 23.44
N LYS A 704 16.81 -18.54 24.70
CA LYS A 704 17.69 -18.41 25.87
C LYS A 704 18.70 -19.54 25.97
N LYS A 705 18.29 -20.79 25.69
CA LYS A 705 19.21 -21.94 25.65
C LYS A 705 20.25 -21.78 24.54
N ALA A 706 19.81 -21.32 23.37
CA ALA A 706 20.70 -21.01 22.25
C ALA A 706 21.70 -19.90 22.62
N LEU A 707 21.24 -18.82 23.26
CA LEU A 707 22.11 -17.74 23.74
C LEU A 707 23.19 -18.27 24.68
N ASN A 708 22.82 -19.06 25.70
CA ASN A 708 23.79 -19.59 26.65
C ASN A 708 24.83 -20.49 25.96
N ARG A 709 24.40 -21.35 25.04
CA ARG A 709 25.30 -22.20 24.25
C ARG A 709 26.30 -21.36 23.45
N ILE A 710 25.82 -20.34 22.74
CA ILE A 710 26.66 -19.48 21.90
C ILE A 710 27.60 -18.61 22.74
N MET A 711 27.11 -18.09 23.87
CA MET A 711 27.96 -17.35 24.83
C MET A 711 29.08 -18.22 25.38
N SER A 712 28.82 -19.51 25.66
CA SER A 712 29.89 -20.44 26.06
C SER A 712 30.92 -20.66 24.95
N VAL A 713 30.50 -20.77 23.69
CA VAL A 713 31.42 -20.88 22.54
C VAL A 713 32.30 -19.64 22.45
N LEU A 714 31.69 -18.44 22.47
CA LEU A 714 32.41 -17.16 22.39
C LEU A 714 33.37 -16.89 23.55
N GLN A 715 33.19 -17.54 24.69
CA GLN A 715 34.00 -17.36 25.91
C GLN A 715 34.98 -18.51 26.19
N SER A 716 34.87 -19.62 25.46
CA SER A 716 35.63 -20.85 25.75
C SER A 716 37.10 -20.74 25.39
N ASP A 717 37.40 -20.32 24.16
CA ASP A 717 38.76 -20.22 23.63
C ASP A 717 39.04 -18.81 23.07
N PRO A 718 40.32 -18.36 23.08
CA PRO A 718 40.71 -17.11 22.44
C PRO A 718 40.45 -17.18 20.94
N ILE A 719 39.84 -16.14 20.39
CA ILE A 719 39.58 -16.05 18.95
C ILE A 719 40.86 -15.57 18.27
N ASN A 720 41.27 -16.29 17.23
CA ASN A 720 42.46 -15.95 16.46
C ASN A 720 42.14 -14.88 15.42
N VAL A 721 42.78 -13.72 15.51
CA VAL A 721 42.66 -12.62 14.55
C VAL A 721 44.02 -12.42 13.89
N ASN A 722 44.15 -12.76 12.61
CA ASN A 722 45.40 -12.65 11.84
C ASN A 722 46.62 -13.30 12.52
N GLY A 723 46.45 -14.46 13.16
CA GLY A 723 47.51 -15.18 13.87
C GLY A 723 47.72 -14.76 15.33
N ILE A 724 46.93 -13.80 15.82
CA ILE A 724 47.00 -13.29 17.20
C ILE A 724 45.81 -13.85 18.00
N PRO A 725 46.07 -14.62 19.08
CA PRO A 725 45.01 -15.08 19.99
C PRO A 725 44.52 -13.93 20.88
N ILE A 726 43.22 -13.64 20.81
CA ILE A 726 42.59 -12.54 21.53
C ILE A 726 41.43 -13.07 22.39
N ASP A 727 41.44 -12.71 23.67
CA ASP A 727 40.32 -12.97 24.57
C ASP A 727 39.24 -11.89 24.40
N PHE A 728 37.99 -12.32 24.24
CA PHE A 728 36.85 -11.45 24.06
C PHE A 728 35.86 -11.57 25.22
N ARG A 729 35.25 -10.45 25.60
CA ARG A 729 34.04 -10.44 26.42
C ARG A 729 32.88 -9.83 25.64
N PHE A 730 31.75 -10.51 25.67
CA PHE A 730 30.55 -10.14 24.94
C PHE A 730 29.39 -9.85 25.89
N ALA A 731 28.58 -8.85 25.53
CA ALA A 731 27.19 -8.75 25.96
C ALA A 731 26.36 -9.57 24.99
N GLY A 732 25.41 -10.35 25.49
CA GLY A 732 24.50 -11.13 24.66
C GLY A 732 23.07 -11.05 25.21
N ILE A 733 22.09 -10.90 24.32
CA ILE A 733 20.67 -10.95 24.65
C ILE A 733 19.92 -11.89 23.71
N ALA A 734 18.78 -12.39 24.17
CA ALA A 734 17.80 -13.10 23.35
C ALA A 734 16.48 -12.32 23.39
N ILE A 735 15.90 -12.06 22.23
CA ILE A 735 14.60 -11.43 22.08
C ILE A 735 13.74 -12.29 21.14
N THR A 736 12.48 -12.46 21.48
CA THR A 736 11.50 -13.22 20.69
C THR A 736 10.53 -12.22 20.11
N PHE A 737 10.15 -12.43 18.85
CA PHE A 737 9.18 -11.61 18.17
C PHE A 737 7.84 -11.57 18.92
N ASP A 738 7.27 -10.37 18.99
CA ASP A 738 5.97 -10.11 19.59
C ASP A 738 5.20 -9.17 18.65
N GLY A 739 4.18 -9.68 17.96
CA GLY A 739 3.40 -8.91 17.01
C GLY A 739 2.57 -7.79 17.64
N GLN A 740 2.38 -7.78 18.97
CA GLN A 740 1.66 -6.70 19.66
C GLN A 740 2.58 -5.54 20.04
N HIS A 741 3.80 -5.84 20.51
CA HIS A 741 4.74 -4.84 21.04
C HIS A 741 5.83 -4.43 20.05
N THR A 742 6.09 -5.26 19.06
CA THR A 742 7.10 -5.04 18.01
C THR A 742 6.53 -5.41 16.64
N PRO A 743 5.47 -4.71 16.17
CA PRO A 743 4.73 -5.12 14.96
C PRO A 743 5.56 -4.98 13.66
N ASP A 744 6.61 -4.16 13.67
CA ASP A 744 7.42 -3.83 12.52
C ASP A 744 8.94 -3.96 12.79
N VAL A 745 9.73 -3.95 11.72
CA VAL A 745 11.18 -4.14 11.80
C VAL A 745 11.90 -3.02 12.55
N LYS A 746 11.43 -1.77 12.46
CA LYS A 746 12.07 -0.63 13.14
C LYS A 746 11.85 -0.73 14.64
N SER A 747 10.63 -1.00 15.09
CA SER A 747 10.32 -1.19 16.51
C SER A 747 11.07 -2.40 17.09
N PHE A 748 11.11 -3.52 16.37
CA PHE A 748 11.87 -4.70 16.80
C PHE A 748 13.37 -4.44 16.96
N ILE A 749 14.00 -3.78 15.98
CA ILE A 749 15.43 -3.40 16.03
C ILE A 749 15.69 -2.42 17.19
N ARG A 750 14.82 -1.41 17.39
CA ARG A 750 14.97 -0.42 18.47
C ARG A 750 14.97 -1.10 19.84
N VAL A 751 13.98 -1.96 20.10
CA VAL A 751 13.87 -2.68 21.38
C VAL A 751 15.06 -3.62 21.59
N MET A 752 15.49 -4.34 20.56
CA MET A 752 16.67 -5.20 20.62
C MET A 752 17.95 -4.42 20.94
N SER A 753 18.20 -3.32 20.22
CA SER A 753 19.38 -2.47 20.42
C SER A 753 19.41 -1.85 21.82
N SER A 754 18.28 -1.32 22.29
CA SER A 754 18.15 -0.77 23.65
C SER A 754 18.48 -1.83 24.72
N ARG A 755 17.90 -3.04 24.61
CA ARG A 755 18.19 -4.13 25.57
C ARG A 755 19.64 -4.59 25.54
N LEU A 756 20.27 -4.61 24.36
CA LEU A 756 21.66 -4.98 24.22
C LEU A 756 22.58 -3.92 24.82
N GLN A 757 22.27 -2.64 24.61
CA GLN A 757 23.00 -1.52 25.20
C GLN A 757 22.90 -1.53 26.72
N ASP A 758 21.71 -1.74 27.28
CA ASP A 758 21.51 -1.89 28.73
C ASP A 758 22.35 -3.03 29.30
N MET A 759 22.36 -4.19 28.62
CA MET A 759 23.17 -5.33 29.02
C MET A 759 24.67 -5.02 28.96
N SER A 760 25.12 -4.35 27.89
CA SER A 760 26.51 -3.92 27.72
C SER A 760 26.95 -2.95 28.82
N SER A 761 26.14 -1.93 29.11
CA SER A 761 26.39 -0.96 30.18
C SER A 761 26.43 -1.62 31.55
N ARG A 762 25.51 -2.54 31.87
CA ARG A 762 25.53 -3.30 33.12
C ARG A 762 26.80 -4.11 33.29
N LEU A 763 27.22 -4.82 32.24
CA LEU A 763 28.43 -5.64 32.27
C LEU A 763 29.72 -4.79 32.34
N LYS A 764 29.75 -3.61 31.69
CA LYS A 764 30.84 -2.64 31.81
C LYS A 764 30.93 -2.09 33.24
N ASN A 765 29.80 -1.72 33.84
CA ASN A 765 29.76 -1.19 35.21
C ASN A 765 30.18 -2.24 36.25
N ILE A 766 29.72 -3.49 36.11
CA ILE A 766 30.14 -4.60 36.98
C ILE A 766 31.66 -4.83 36.91
N GLN A 767 32.28 -4.61 35.74
CA GLN A 767 33.74 -4.69 35.59
C GLN A 767 34.51 -3.48 36.12
N ALA A 768 33.87 -2.33 36.30
CA ALA A 768 34.51 -1.19 36.97
C ALA A 768 34.58 -1.39 38.50
N PHE A 769 33.76 -2.31 39.04
CA PHE A 769 33.70 -2.66 40.47
C PHE A 769 34.45 -3.95 40.85
N MET A 770 34.94 -4.73 39.88
CA MET A 770 35.79 -5.91 40.08
C MET A 770 37.19 -5.66 39.52
#